data_AF-A0A7C7V9Q9-F1
#
_entry.id   AF-A0A7C7V9Q9-F1
#
_cell.length_a   1.000
_cell.length_b   1.000
_cell.length_c   1.000
_cell.angle_alpha   90.00
_cell.angle_beta   90.00
_cell.angle_gamma   90.00
#
_symmetry.space_group_name_H-M   'P 1'
#
loop_
_entity.id
_entity.type
_entity.pdbx_description
1 polymer ?
#
loop_
_entity_poly.entity_id
_entity_poly.type
_entity_poly.pdbx_seq_one_letter_code
_entity_poly.pdbx_strand_id
1 'polypeptide(L)'
;MNQLRRHLLRLGGLVAWVAVASSPADCIAAAESPRTAGAADGPGTEIPLRMGGAGGVYFLASPGQLVVEVEKRDRNQRGRHTELRAILFGPDRRVLAEAAIPDDGQPRGSGWGPPGRVRLTAHVARPGLYGLNVTISQDRYGQEIAWGFRTNCPKYVIETARGHKDEPHQEPIELLNPSCPADICFLPRPAALTIDVEGLPRGVEELTVYDAQGQGIGTLRVGSDRRARITFPAGEHRQAVPWRLHLPAAQAVVHIDGLTRWEPGEPYPDLCCWAPDPNAWFPFLEYRWLVTPYRRIVYGPAGSEGRVTFQLYNNGATKKTIDLQLEFPRERFPARVRPGQAQVPPRKSVEVVVNYTVPQGGKRHLCHLRARPSEDPQLSTYASLEIRTGQAPAARPLTMPIVLKPYQHENEQFGYLPDYPTESQVYFDLENRPFVRVRSGIQTLRDGRWVLVPLSSAVTDPPDLAGRSYGVASTKIAFDRHNDLYLLGTTGRTAVVLRSTDGGRTFSAAVIPGREDEPRSFDIEQFSGHNVSDGPPPVVRYTRTAADPRLRWRRIHDLELFLPEKRGRRMVVGDPVLISRRAIGLALHSGIPSTIVSRGDKVHVVWGEATDPDDDAPGVPTYVATYDRRAKKLSEPVLVAYGPPPNDIHNTPSITMDAEGYLHVLAGTHGQPFPCVRSRRPNDTQSGWTEAEPVSAGARQTYIGLVCGPDGTLHAAFRMWRSGVAPFPHSVHGTLAYQRKPPGQPWEAPRLLIVPPFSEYSVYYHRLTVDRRGRLFLSYDYWSTHWFYRNDHRGDRRALLLSPDGGSTWKLATHEDLHTAPDP
;
A
#
# COMPACT_ATOMS: atom_id res chain seq x y z
N MET A 1 8.82 2.43 65.68
CA MET A 1 8.32 3.20 66.85
C MET A 1 9.38 4.19 67.25
N ASN A 2 9.01 5.49 67.27
CA ASN A 2 9.55 6.57 68.11
C ASN A 2 11.04 6.95 67.95
N GLN A 3 11.45 8.23 67.88
CA GLN A 3 10.80 9.47 68.29
C GLN A 3 11.54 10.69 67.70
N LEU A 4 10.74 11.66 67.22
CA LEU A 4 10.81 13.11 67.37
C LEU A 4 12.11 13.96 67.28
N ARG A 5 11.98 15.00 66.43
CA ARG A 5 12.34 16.44 66.55
C ARG A 5 13.78 16.97 66.30
N ARG A 6 13.81 17.79 65.24
CA ARG A 6 14.37 19.17 65.09
C ARG A 6 15.89 19.41 65.07
N HIS A 7 16.29 19.98 63.91
CA HIS A 7 17.22 21.10 63.67
C HIS A 7 18.68 20.99 64.18
N LEU A 8 19.65 20.97 63.25
CA LEU A 8 20.45 22.15 62.89
C LEU A 8 21.43 21.86 61.73
N LEU A 9 21.74 22.95 61.06
CA LEU A 9 22.52 23.16 59.85
C LEU A 9 24.04 23.18 60.10
N ARG A 10 24.79 22.93 59.01
CA ARG A 10 26.17 23.42 58.69
C ARG A 10 27.34 22.67 59.38
N LEU A 11 28.51 22.47 58.78
CA LEU A 11 29.10 22.82 57.47
C LEU A 11 30.45 22.09 57.37
N GLY A 12 30.91 21.84 56.13
CA GLY A 12 32.31 21.58 55.79
C GLY A 12 32.67 20.10 55.83
N GLY A 13 32.76 19.41 54.70
CA GLY A 13 33.78 19.62 53.65
C GLY A 13 34.77 18.44 53.78
N LEU A 14 35.29 17.79 52.75
CA LEU A 14 35.49 18.13 51.36
C LEU A 14 35.91 16.80 50.68
N VAL A 15 35.42 16.56 49.44
CA VAL A 15 36.19 16.06 48.27
C VAL A 15 36.84 14.65 48.35
N ALA A 16 36.79 13.76 47.35
CA ALA A 16 36.04 13.61 46.09
C ALA A 16 36.47 12.25 45.47
N TRP A 17 35.60 11.68 44.65
CA TRP A 17 35.82 11.01 43.35
C TRP A 17 35.00 9.73 43.10
N VAL A 18 33.92 9.97 42.34
CA VAL A 18 33.46 9.28 41.12
C VAL A 18 33.05 7.81 41.17
N ALA A 19 31.73 7.62 41.10
CA ALA A 19 31.10 6.68 40.19
C ALA A 19 29.85 7.36 39.59
N VAL A 20 29.90 7.66 38.29
CA VAL A 20 28.76 8.21 37.53
C VAL A 20 27.87 7.04 37.12
N ALA A 21 26.66 6.99 37.67
CA ALA A 21 25.55 6.26 37.10
C ALA A 21 24.53 7.29 36.61
N SER A 22 24.26 7.32 35.31
CA SER A 22 23.13 8.05 34.74
C SER A 22 22.38 7.13 33.79
N SER A 23 21.17 6.79 34.22
CA SER A 23 20.09 6.11 33.49
C SER A 23 19.70 6.86 32.21
N PRO A 24 19.38 6.17 31.10
CA PRO A 24 18.85 6.81 29.91
C PRO A 24 17.32 6.81 29.94
N ALA A 25 16.75 7.94 30.32
CA ALA A 25 15.43 8.38 29.87
C ALA A 25 15.64 9.65 29.03
N ASP A 26 14.83 9.77 27.99
CA ASP A 26 14.68 10.93 27.10
C ASP A 26 15.78 11.20 26.06
N CYS A 27 15.47 10.81 24.82
CA CYS A 27 15.82 11.55 23.60
C CYS A 27 15.07 10.94 22.38
N ILE A 28 13.74 11.10 22.32
CA ILE A 28 12.99 11.01 21.06
C ILE A 28 12.81 12.44 20.56
N ALA A 29 13.79 12.94 19.82
CA ALA A 29 13.65 14.19 19.08
C ALA A 29 12.77 13.92 17.85
N ALA A 30 11.46 14.19 18.00
CA ALA A 30 10.57 14.32 16.86
C ALA A 30 11.07 15.47 15.98
N ALA A 31 11.46 15.17 14.74
CA ALA A 31 11.76 16.20 13.75
C ALA A 31 10.47 16.97 13.44
N GLU A 32 10.30 18.14 14.07
CA GLU A 32 9.18 19.06 13.89
C GLU A 32 9.02 19.45 12.42
N SER A 33 7.84 19.18 11.86
CA SER A 33 7.35 19.87 10.66
C SER A 33 7.05 21.32 11.02
N PRO A 34 7.32 22.31 10.15
CA PRO A 34 7.00 23.70 10.45
C PRO A 34 5.47 23.89 10.58
N ARG A 35 4.99 24.01 11.80
CA ARG A 35 3.61 24.43 12.11
C ARG A 35 3.53 25.95 11.95
N THR A 36 3.37 26.43 10.72
CA THR A 36 3.02 27.82 10.46
C THR A 36 1.52 27.89 10.13
N ALA A 37 0.68 27.95 11.16
CA ALA A 37 -0.74 28.23 11.05
C ALA A 37 -1.15 29.15 12.20
N GLY A 38 -1.92 30.21 11.89
CA GLY A 38 -2.59 31.04 12.88
C GLY A 38 -4.07 30.67 12.93
N ALA A 39 -4.66 30.67 14.13
CA ALA A 39 -6.11 30.70 14.27
C ALA A 39 -6.63 31.97 13.57
N ALA A 40 -7.66 31.82 12.73
CA ALA A 40 -8.30 32.97 12.12
C ALA A 40 -9.35 33.51 13.10
N ASP A 41 -8.94 34.39 14.01
CA ASP A 41 -9.87 35.13 14.87
C ASP A 41 -10.46 36.33 14.11
N GLY A 42 -11.71 36.19 13.70
CA GLY A 42 -12.55 37.27 13.16
C GLY A 42 -13.84 36.70 12.57
N PRO A 43 -14.97 37.44 12.60
CA PRO A 43 -16.22 37.03 11.94
C PRO A 43 -16.04 37.18 10.42
N GLY A 44 -15.25 36.30 9.82
CA GLY A 44 -15.12 36.20 8.37
C GLY A 44 -16.41 35.64 7.77
N THR A 45 -16.83 36.20 6.64
CA THR A 45 -17.93 35.71 5.79
C THR A 45 -18.00 34.18 5.75
N GLU A 46 -19.21 33.64 5.92
CA GLU A 46 -19.49 32.20 5.83
C GLU A 46 -18.90 31.60 4.55
N ILE A 47 -18.28 30.40 4.64
CA ILE A 47 -17.84 29.66 3.45
C ILE A 47 -19.07 28.96 2.85
N PRO A 48 -19.56 29.36 1.66
CA PRO A 48 -20.85 28.86 1.16
C PRO A 48 -20.79 27.39 0.76
N LEU A 49 -19.66 26.94 0.19
CA LEU A 49 -19.47 25.56 -0.20
C LEU A 49 -19.29 24.67 1.04
N ARG A 50 -20.27 23.79 1.29
CA ARG A 50 -20.19 22.74 2.31
C ARG A 50 -20.44 21.40 1.66
N MET A 51 -19.43 20.54 1.72
CA MET A 51 -19.45 19.21 1.14
C MET A 51 -19.25 18.13 2.20
N GLY A 52 -19.89 16.99 1.99
CA GLY A 52 -19.59 15.76 2.73
C GLY A 52 -18.34 15.08 2.16
N GLY A 53 -18.02 13.90 2.67
CA GLY A 53 -16.88 13.14 2.18
C GLY A 53 -15.53 13.64 2.70
N ALA A 54 -14.48 13.06 2.13
CA ALA A 54 -13.09 13.46 2.34
C ALA A 54 -12.46 13.76 0.97
N GLY A 55 -11.13 13.80 0.89
CA GLY A 55 -10.42 13.88 -0.38
C GLY A 55 -9.50 15.08 -0.42
N GLY A 56 -9.72 16.00 -1.36
CA GLY A 56 -8.87 17.17 -1.46
C GLY A 56 -9.16 18.08 -2.64
N VAL A 57 -8.20 18.98 -2.90
CA VAL A 57 -8.29 19.99 -3.95
C VAL A 57 -6.93 20.11 -4.62
N TYR A 58 -6.88 20.17 -5.95
CA TYR A 58 -5.68 20.53 -6.71
C TYR A 58 -5.80 21.98 -7.19
N PHE A 59 -4.71 22.73 -7.09
CA PHE A 59 -4.63 24.13 -7.46
C PHE A 59 -3.58 24.33 -8.56
N LEU A 60 -3.93 25.08 -9.60
CA LEU A 60 -2.94 25.61 -10.55
C LEU A 60 -2.55 27.02 -10.09
N ALA A 61 -1.60 27.08 -9.15
CA ALA A 61 -1.23 28.32 -8.49
C ALA A 61 -0.16 29.10 -9.28
N SER A 62 -0.35 30.42 -9.37
CA SER A 62 0.60 31.37 -9.97
C SER A 62 1.53 31.99 -8.91
N PRO A 63 2.66 32.61 -9.31
CA PRO A 63 3.58 33.26 -8.38
C PRO A 63 2.90 34.24 -7.42
N GLY A 64 3.29 34.19 -6.15
CA GLY A 64 2.68 35.00 -5.09
C GLY A 64 2.42 34.17 -3.83
N GLN A 65 1.54 34.63 -2.97
CA GLN A 65 1.08 33.86 -1.82
C GLN A 65 -0.13 33.02 -2.23
N LEU A 66 -0.08 31.71 -2.00
CA LEU A 66 -1.26 30.84 -2.01
C LEU A 66 -1.84 30.81 -0.60
N VAL A 67 -3.13 31.13 -0.48
CA VAL A 67 -3.88 31.10 0.77
C VAL A 67 -5.05 30.16 0.60
N VAL A 68 -5.18 29.19 1.51
CA VAL A 68 -6.32 28.27 1.57
C VAL A 68 -6.87 28.28 2.99
N GLU A 69 -8.11 28.71 3.14
CA GLU A 69 -8.86 28.62 4.38
C GLU A 69 -9.79 27.40 4.31
N VAL A 70 -9.77 26.56 5.33
CA VAL A 70 -10.59 25.35 5.43
C VAL A 70 -11.55 25.52 6.59
N GLU A 71 -12.84 25.25 6.37
CA GLU A 71 -13.88 25.19 7.40
C GLU A 71 -14.35 23.75 7.57
N LYS A 72 -14.65 23.37 8.82
CA LYS A 72 -15.32 22.12 9.21
C LYS A 72 -16.51 22.43 10.11
N ARG A 73 -17.57 21.64 9.98
CA ARG A 73 -18.67 21.55 10.96
C ARG A 73 -18.98 20.09 11.22
N ASP A 74 -19.13 19.71 12.49
CA ASP A 74 -19.60 18.36 12.85
C ASP A 74 -21.12 18.26 12.70
N ARG A 75 -21.60 17.10 12.26
CA ARG A 75 -23.03 16.78 12.18
C ARG A 75 -23.58 16.24 13.49
N ASN A 76 -22.70 15.74 14.36
CA ASN A 76 -23.01 15.11 15.64
C ASN A 76 -24.07 14.00 15.58
N GLN A 77 -24.18 13.26 14.46
CA GLN A 77 -25.24 12.26 14.28
C GLN A 77 -24.96 10.96 15.03
N ARG A 78 -23.70 10.49 15.01
CA ARG A 78 -23.30 9.21 15.60
C ARG A 78 -22.40 9.32 16.83
N GLY A 79 -22.01 10.53 17.24
CA GLY A 79 -21.14 10.76 18.39
C GLY A 79 -19.71 10.23 18.19
N ARG A 80 -19.20 10.29 16.95
CA ARG A 80 -17.81 9.96 16.64
C ARG A 80 -16.94 11.20 16.86
N HIS A 81 -15.74 11.01 17.40
CA HIS A 81 -14.77 12.09 17.49
C HIS A 81 -14.10 12.32 16.13
N THR A 82 -14.39 13.46 15.50
CA THR A 82 -13.94 13.78 14.14
C THR A 82 -12.97 14.94 14.13
N GLU A 83 -11.67 14.63 14.02
CA GLU A 83 -10.61 15.63 13.76
C GLU A 83 -10.32 15.67 12.26
N LEU A 84 -10.47 16.85 11.64
CA LEU A 84 -10.06 17.07 10.24
C LEU A 84 -8.60 17.50 10.21
N ARG A 85 -7.80 16.82 9.40
CA ARG A 85 -6.41 17.17 9.10
C ARG A 85 -6.30 17.67 7.66
N ALA A 86 -5.79 18.89 7.50
CA ALA A 86 -5.60 19.58 6.23
C ALA A 86 -4.09 19.68 5.92
N ILE A 87 -3.65 19.13 4.78
CA ILE A 87 -2.24 19.07 4.37
C ILE A 87 -2.07 19.75 3.02
N LEU A 88 -1.44 20.92 3.00
CA LEU A 88 -1.09 21.66 1.79
C LEU A 88 0.31 21.22 1.29
N PHE A 89 0.42 20.82 0.03
CA PHE A 89 1.66 20.38 -0.59
C PHE A 89 1.94 21.06 -1.94
N GLY A 90 3.23 21.09 -2.31
CA GLY A 90 3.71 21.68 -3.55
C GLY A 90 3.67 20.77 -4.77
N PRO A 91 4.14 21.27 -5.94
CA PRO A 91 4.25 20.48 -7.17
C PRO A 91 5.12 19.22 -7.05
N ASP A 92 6.16 19.28 -6.22
CA ASP A 92 7.03 18.16 -5.88
C ASP A 92 6.52 17.32 -4.69
N ARG A 93 5.26 17.57 -4.28
CA ARG A 93 4.58 16.98 -3.12
C ARG A 93 5.27 17.19 -1.78
N ARG A 94 6.18 18.17 -1.68
CA ARG A 94 6.65 18.64 -0.38
C ARG A 94 5.47 19.23 0.40
N VAL A 95 5.24 18.77 1.62
CA VAL A 95 4.30 19.41 2.56
C VAL A 95 4.79 20.81 2.89
N LEU A 96 3.94 21.81 2.65
CA LEU A 96 4.23 23.23 2.81
C LEU A 96 3.57 23.81 4.07
N ALA A 97 2.37 23.32 4.39
CA ALA A 97 1.65 23.67 5.60
C ALA A 97 0.72 22.50 6.00
N GLU A 98 0.45 22.38 7.29
CA GLU A 98 -0.44 21.37 7.84
C GLU A 98 -1.16 21.95 9.06
N ALA A 99 -2.46 21.68 9.16
CA ALA A 99 -3.29 22.11 10.28
C ALA A 99 -4.37 21.07 10.59
N ALA A 100 -4.89 21.10 11.81
CA ALA A 100 -6.02 20.26 12.23
C ALA A 100 -7.16 21.14 12.76
N ILE A 101 -8.40 20.74 12.49
CA ILE A 101 -9.61 21.27 13.12
C ILE A 101 -10.14 20.16 14.03
N PRO A 102 -10.19 20.38 15.37
CA PRO A 102 -10.60 19.36 16.32
C PRO A 102 -12.10 19.03 16.17
N ASP A 103 -12.52 17.98 16.87
CA ASP A 103 -13.92 17.70 17.17
C ASP A 103 -14.55 18.87 17.94
N ASP A 104 -15.83 19.18 17.70
CA ASP A 104 -16.52 20.27 18.39
C ASP A 104 -16.90 19.95 19.85
N GLY A 105 -16.74 18.68 20.27
CA GLY A 105 -17.03 18.21 21.62
C GLY A 105 -18.52 18.13 21.96
N GLN A 106 -19.43 18.34 20.98
CA GLN A 106 -20.85 18.34 21.22
C GLN A 106 -21.43 16.92 21.32
N PRO A 107 -22.48 16.71 22.13
CA PRO A 107 -23.07 15.39 22.29
C PRO A 107 -23.77 14.94 21.01
N ARG A 108 -23.91 13.62 20.86
CA ARG A 108 -24.71 13.01 19.80
C ARG A 108 -26.12 13.60 19.77
N GLY A 109 -26.58 14.02 18.60
CA GLY A 109 -27.92 14.57 18.36
C GLY A 109 -28.03 16.08 18.52
N SER A 110 -26.94 16.79 18.86
CA SER A 110 -26.93 18.26 18.97
C SER A 110 -27.14 18.98 17.64
N GLY A 111 -27.05 18.27 16.52
CA GLY A 111 -27.13 18.83 15.18
C GLY A 111 -25.80 19.44 14.74
N TRP A 112 -25.85 20.44 13.87
CA TRP A 112 -24.66 21.06 13.31
C TRP A 112 -23.86 21.82 14.35
N GLY A 113 -22.60 21.40 14.52
CA GLY A 113 -21.60 22.08 15.33
C GLY A 113 -21.28 23.50 14.85
N PRO A 114 -20.63 24.31 15.71
CA PRO A 114 -20.05 25.57 15.28
C PRO A 114 -18.98 25.36 14.20
N PRO A 115 -18.76 26.34 13.30
CA PRO A 115 -17.67 26.25 12.32
C PRO A 115 -16.30 26.36 12.99
N GLY A 116 -15.45 25.36 12.77
CA GLY A 116 -14.02 25.43 13.04
C GLY A 116 -13.26 25.79 11.76
N ARG A 117 -12.23 26.63 11.85
CA ARG A 117 -11.47 27.12 10.69
C ARG A 117 -9.97 27.09 10.90
N VAL A 118 -9.23 26.81 9.83
CA VAL A 118 -7.77 26.94 9.77
C VAL A 118 -7.35 27.61 8.46
N ARG A 119 -6.28 28.40 8.51
CA ARG A 119 -5.68 29.05 7.34
C ARG A 119 -4.30 28.47 7.06
N LEU A 120 -4.14 27.90 5.87
CA LEU A 120 -2.88 27.40 5.34
C LEU A 120 -2.33 28.40 4.31
N THR A 121 -1.04 28.69 4.38
CA THR A 121 -0.38 29.59 3.43
C THR A 121 0.91 28.99 2.88
N ALA A 122 1.19 29.23 1.60
CA ALA A 122 2.45 28.87 0.97
C ALA A 122 2.93 29.98 0.04
N HIS A 123 4.25 30.22 -0.01
CA HIS A 123 4.82 31.09 -1.04
C HIS A 123 5.04 30.29 -2.33
N VAL A 124 4.35 30.72 -3.39
CA VAL A 124 4.46 30.19 -4.74
C VAL A 124 5.54 30.96 -5.47
N ALA A 125 6.74 30.39 -5.57
CA ALA A 125 7.83 31.02 -6.30
C ALA A 125 7.65 30.97 -7.83
N ARG A 126 6.79 30.07 -8.31
CA ARG A 126 6.65 29.70 -9.73
C ARG A 126 5.33 28.97 -9.97
N PRO A 127 4.73 29.05 -11.18
CA PRO A 127 3.54 28.29 -11.50
C PRO A 127 3.70 26.78 -11.23
N GLY A 128 2.65 26.13 -10.73
CA GLY A 128 2.71 24.73 -10.34
C GLY A 128 1.36 24.11 -9.98
N LEU A 129 1.33 22.77 -9.95
CA LEU A 129 0.20 21.97 -9.45
C LEU A 129 0.35 21.69 -7.95
N TYR A 130 -0.26 22.53 -7.12
CA TYR A 130 -0.34 22.35 -5.67
C TYR A 130 -1.54 21.49 -5.31
N GLY A 131 -1.60 21.00 -4.08
CA GLY A 131 -2.81 20.34 -3.60
C GLY A 131 -3.00 20.41 -2.09
N LEU A 132 -4.26 20.28 -1.68
CA LEU A 132 -4.72 20.16 -0.32
C LEU A 132 -5.32 18.76 -0.15
N ASN A 133 -4.80 17.99 0.81
CA ASN A 133 -5.39 16.72 1.22
C ASN A 133 -6.14 16.89 2.55
N VAL A 134 -7.33 16.32 2.63
CA VAL A 134 -8.23 16.34 3.78
C VAL A 134 -8.51 14.91 4.23
N THR A 135 -8.13 14.61 5.47
CA THR A 135 -8.44 13.33 6.13
C THR A 135 -9.18 13.58 7.44
N ILE A 136 -10.08 12.69 7.83
CA ILE A 136 -10.87 12.81 9.07
C ILE A 136 -10.68 11.57 9.94
N SER A 137 -10.38 11.78 11.22
CA SER A 137 -10.29 10.68 12.20
C SER A 137 -11.66 10.06 12.47
N GLN A 138 -11.70 8.74 12.59
CA GLN A 138 -12.87 7.88 12.79
C GLN A 138 -13.98 8.02 11.74
N ASP A 139 -13.74 8.80 10.69
CA ASP A 139 -14.69 9.09 9.63
C ASP A 139 -13.99 9.16 8.27
N ARG A 140 -13.33 8.06 7.89
CA ARG A 140 -12.67 7.93 6.59
C ARG A 140 -13.59 8.17 5.39
N TYR A 141 -14.92 8.23 5.58
CA TYR A 141 -15.92 8.50 4.54
C TYR A 141 -16.51 9.91 4.59
N GLY A 142 -16.16 10.73 5.59
CA GLY A 142 -16.68 12.09 5.76
C GLY A 142 -18.20 12.16 5.91
N GLN A 143 -18.80 11.20 6.61
CA GLN A 143 -20.26 11.14 6.82
C GLN A 143 -20.74 11.93 8.04
N GLU A 144 -19.84 12.21 9.00
CA GLU A 144 -20.16 12.88 10.26
C GLU A 144 -19.76 14.36 10.25
N ILE A 145 -19.19 14.86 9.15
CA ILE A 145 -18.81 16.27 9.00
C ILE A 145 -19.39 16.90 7.73
N ALA A 146 -19.30 18.22 7.68
CA ALA A 146 -19.21 18.97 6.43
C ALA A 146 -17.90 19.75 6.43
N TRP A 147 -17.26 19.86 5.28
CA TRP A 147 -16.10 20.74 5.10
C TRP A 147 -16.23 21.59 3.86
N GLY A 148 -15.49 22.69 3.85
CA GLY A 148 -15.46 23.65 2.75
C GLY A 148 -14.11 24.34 2.73
N PHE A 149 -13.83 25.07 1.64
CA PHE A 149 -12.63 25.89 1.58
C PHE A 149 -12.87 27.17 0.80
N ARG A 150 -11.99 28.14 1.05
CA ARG A 150 -11.84 29.37 0.28
C ARG A 150 -10.37 29.53 -0.09
N THR A 151 -10.10 29.95 -1.32
CA THR A 151 -8.73 30.13 -1.82
C THR A 151 -8.61 31.40 -2.65
N ASN A 152 -7.42 31.99 -2.67
CA ASN A 152 -7.09 33.06 -3.61
C ASN A 152 -6.58 32.54 -4.97
N CYS A 153 -6.47 31.22 -5.15
CA CYS A 153 -6.13 30.61 -6.41
C CYS A 153 -7.38 30.52 -7.30
N PRO A 154 -7.40 31.18 -8.47
CA PRO A 154 -8.58 31.19 -9.33
C PRO A 154 -8.79 29.86 -10.05
N LYS A 155 -7.79 28.97 -10.11
CA LYS A 155 -7.84 27.71 -10.86
C LYS A 155 -7.68 26.52 -9.94
N TYR A 156 -8.75 25.75 -9.75
CA TYR A 156 -8.75 24.58 -8.88
C TYR A 156 -9.79 23.52 -9.30
N VAL A 157 -9.53 22.28 -8.91
CA VAL A 157 -10.42 21.13 -9.09
C VAL A 157 -10.50 20.38 -7.77
N ILE A 158 -11.72 20.06 -7.33
CA ILE A 158 -12.02 19.30 -6.13
C ILE A 158 -12.04 17.82 -6.49
N GLU A 159 -11.40 16.97 -5.68
CA GLU A 159 -11.50 15.51 -5.76
C GLU A 159 -12.12 14.99 -4.45
N THR A 160 -13.39 14.60 -4.46
CA THR A 160 -14.14 14.16 -3.27
C THR A 160 -14.07 12.65 -3.01
N ALA A 161 -12.96 12.01 -3.37
CA ALA A 161 -12.80 10.57 -3.15
C ALA A 161 -12.66 10.24 -1.65
N ARG A 162 -13.49 9.32 -1.16
CA ARG A 162 -13.59 8.90 0.24
C ARG A 162 -12.60 7.79 0.57
N GLY A 163 -12.77 7.16 1.73
CA GLY A 163 -12.02 5.99 2.13
C GLY A 163 -12.42 4.72 1.37
N HIS A 164 -11.56 3.70 1.39
CA HIS A 164 -11.88 2.34 0.93
C HIS A 164 -13.13 1.77 1.57
N LYS A 165 -14.00 1.18 0.75
CA LYS A 165 -15.10 0.30 1.14
C LYS A 165 -14.96 -1.02 0.43
N ASP A 166 -15.57 -2.01 1.04
CA ASP A 166 -15.67 -3.34 0.47
C ASP A 166 -16.95 -3.51 -0.37
N GLU A 167 -17.19 -2.54 -1.25
CA GLU A 167 -18.32 -2.47 -2.17
C GLU A 167 -17.83 -1.92 -3.52
N PRO A 168 -18.59 -2.05 -4.62
CA PRO A 168 -18.27 -1.39 -5.88
C PRO A 168 -18.00 0.09 -5.64
N HIS A 169 -16.89 0.58 -6.19
CA HIS A 169 -16.43 1.94 -5.90
C HIS A 169 -17.40 2.98 -6.47
N GLN A 170 -17.91 3.85 -5.59
CA GLN A 170 -18.75 4.98 -5.93
C GLN A 170 -18.42 6.17 -5.03
N GLU A 171 -18.49 7.37 -5.59
CA GLU A 171 -18.16 8.61 -4.89
C GLU A 171 -19.22 9.70 -5.16
N PRO A 172 -20.42 9.61 -4.56
CA PRO A 172 -21.41 10.67 -4.72
C PRO A 172 -20.89 12.02 -4.24
N ILE A 173 -21.27 13.09 -4.92
CA ILE A 173 -21.02 14.46 -4.47
C ILE A 173 -22.14 14.83 -3.48
N GLU A 174 -21.78 15.09 -2.22
CA GLU A 174 -22.72 15.51 -1.18
C GLU A 174 -22.57 17.01 -0.92
N LEU A 175 -23.62 17.79 -1.19
CA LEU A 175 -23.71 19.21 -0.84
C LEU A 175 -24.64 19.40 0.35
N LEU A 176 -24.27 20.29 1.28
CA LEU A 176 -24.86 20.36 2.63
C LEU A 176 -25.20 21.79 3.08
N ASN A 177 -25.31 22.74 2.16
CA ASN A 177 -25.69 24.12 2.45
C ASN A 177 -26.95 24.56 1.68
N PRO A 178 -28.17 24.36 2.21
CA PRO A 178 -29.39 24.71 1.48
C PRO A 178 -29.64 26.21 1.33
N SER A 179 -28.87 27.08 1.99
CA SER A 179 -29.12 28.53 2.00
C SER A 179 -28.61 29.28 0.76
N CYS A 180 -27.87 28.60 -0.12
CA CYS A 180 -27.33 29.20 -1.34
C CYS A 180 -27.42 28.24 -2.53
N PRO A 181 -27.48 28.72 -3.78
CA PRO A 181 -27.34 27.88 -4.96
C PRO A 181 -25.91 27.30 -5.06
N ALA A 182 -25.75 26.24 -5.86
CA ALA A 182 -24.44 25.69 -6.20
C ALA A 182 -24.41 25.15 -7.63
N ASP A 183 -23.22 25.16 -8.22
CA ASP A 183 -22.91 24.52 -9.49
C ASP A 183 -21.98 23.33 -9.26
N ILE A 184 -22.15 22.28 -10.07
CA ILE A 184 -21.21 21.16 -10.19
C ILE A 184 -20.72 21.14 -11.63
N CYS A 185 -19.49 21.58 -11.84
CA CYS A 185 -18.80 21.55 -13.12
C CYS A 185 -17.95 20.28 -13.26
N PHE A 186 -18.19 19.50 -14.30
CA PHE A 186 -17.53 18.20 -14.51
C PHE A 186 -17.37 17.89 -16.00
N LEU A 187 -16.39 17.04 -16.33
CA LEU A 187 -16.20 16.57 -17.70
C LEU A 187 -17.15 15.38 -17.97
N PRO A 188 -18.07 15.46 -18.94
CA PRO A 188 -18.97 14.36 -19.25
C PRO A 188 -18.24 13.20 -19.93
N ARG A 189 -18.66 11.95 -19.66
CA ARG A 189 -18.13 10.77 -20.37
C ARG A 189 -18.61 10.74 -21.84
N PRO A 190 -17.85 10.13 -22.77
CA PRO A 190 -18.27 10.01 -24.18
C PRO A 190 -19.52 9.15 -24.40
N ALA A 191 -19.69 8.12 -23.56
CA ALA A 191 -20.84 7.22 -23.62
C ALA A 191 -22.14 7.89 -23.09
N ALA A 192 -23.23 7.12 -23.10
CA ALA A 192 -24.46 7.55 -22.43
C ALA A 192 -24.17 7.85 -20.96
N LEU A 193 -24.76 8.94 -20.47
CA LEU A 193 -24.49 9.48 -19.13
C LEU A 193 -25.81 9.70 -18.41
N THR A 194 -25.98 9.09 -17.24
CA THR A 194 -27.10 9.37 -16.34
C THR A 194 -26.64 10.24 -15.18
N ILE A 195 -27.49 11.21 -14.84
CA ILE A 195 -27.39 12.01 -13.63
C ILE A 195 -28.58 11.65 -12.73
N ASP A 196 -28.28 11.21 -11.52
CA ASP A 196 -29.25 10.99 -10.44
C ASP A 196 -28.97 11.99 -9.31
N VAL A 197 -30.03 12.64 -8.82
CA VAL A 197 -29.95 13.60 -7.72
C VAL A 197 -30.97 13.22 -6.66
N GLU A 198 -30.55 13.17 -5.40
CA GLU A 198 -31.38 12.82 -4.25
C GLU A 198 -31.25 13.85 -3.12
N GLY A 199 -32.21 13.89 -2.20
CA GLY A 199 -32.12 14.70 -0.98
C GLY A 199 -32.36 16.21 -1.17
N LEU A 200 -33.02 16.59 -2.26
CA LEU A 200 -33.29 18.00 -2.60
C LEU A 200 -34.28 18.65 -1.59
N PRO A 201 -34.03 19.90 -1.15
CA PRO A 201 -34.88 20.58 -0.17
C PRO A 201 -36.22 20.95 -0.78
N ARG A 202 -37.30 20.96 0.03
CA ARG A 202 -38.65 21.32 -0.42
C ARG A 202 -38.65 22.67 -1.14
N GLY A 203 -39.39 22.78 -2.24
CA GLY A 203 -39.46 23.99 -3.07
C GLY A 203 -38.56 23.99 -4.31
N VAL A 204 -37.59 23.06 -4.40
CA VAL A 204 -36.88 22.83 -5.67
C VAL A 204 -37.74 21.93 -6.56
N GLU A 205 -38.10 22.43 -7.74
CA GLU A 205 -38.95 21.74 -8.73
C GLU A 205 -38.16 21.23 -9.93
N GLU A 206 -37.08 21.91 -10.31
CA GLU A 206 -36.23 21.52 -11.43
C GLU A 206 -34.75 21.88 -11.21
N LEU A 207 -33.88 21.16 -11.91
CA LEU A 207 -32.44 21.40 -12.02
C LEU A 207 -32.07 21.51 -13.49
N THR A 208 -31.08 22.33 -13.85
CA THR A 208 -30.68 22.53 -15.24
C THR A 208 -29.23 22.13 -15.46
N VAL A 209 -28.97 21.43 -16.56
CA VAL A 209 -27.64 21.10 -17.05
C VAL A 209 -27.32 22.02 -18.21
N TYR A 210 -26.14 22.65 -18.15
CA TYR A 210 -25.62 23.53 -19.18
C TYR A 210 -24.37 22.92 -19.81
N ASP A 211 -24.19 23.15 -21.12
CA ASP A 211 -22.93 22.91 -21.80
C ASP A 211 -21.91 24.04 -21.54
N ALA A 212 -20.75 23.95 -22.19
CA ALA A 212 -19.68 24.92 -22.03
C ALA A 212 -19.94 26.30 -22.65
N GLN A 213 -20.97 26.43 -23.49
CA GLN A 213 -21.41 27.72 -24.02
C GLN A 213 -22.45 28.37 -23.09
N GLY A 214 -22.84 27.70 -22.00
CA GLY A 214 -23.89 28.15 -21.10
C GLY A 214 -25.29 27.88 -21.65
N GLN A 215 -25.43 27.08 -22.71
CA GLN A 215 -26.73 26.68 -23.23
C GLN A 215 -27.30 25.55 -22.38
N GLY A 216 -28.57 25.66 -21.98
CA GLY A 216 -29.27 24.59 -21.29
C GLY A 216 -29.49 23.40 -22.22
N ILE A 217 -28.93 22.24 -21.85
CA ILE A 217 -28.99 21.00 -22.64
C ILE A 217 -29.90 19.94 -22.03
N GLY A 218 -30.36 20.14 -20.79
CA GLY A 218 -31.32 19.25 -20.16
C GLY A 218 -31.84 19.79 -18.83
N THR A 219 -33.07 19.40 -18.48
CA THR A 219 -33.75 19.79 -17.25
C THR A 219 -34.20 18.54 -16.50
N LEU A 220 -33.78 18.38 -15.25
CA LEU A 220 -34.21 17.31 -14.36
C LEU A 220 -35.43 17.80 -13.57
N ARG A 221 -36.61 17.21 -13.79
CA ARG A 221 -37.79 17.48 -12.97
C ARG A 221 -37.72 16.71 -11.66
N VAL A 222 -38.01 17.39 -10.56
CA VAL A 222 -37.96 16.81 -9.21
C VAL A 222 -39.28 16.09 -8.90
N GLY A 223 -39.19 14.80 -8.57
CA GLY A 223 -40.30 13.97 -8.17
C GLY A 223 -40.81 14.28 -6.75
N SER A 224 -41.96 13.71 -6.39
CA SER A 224 -42.55 13.81 -5.06
C SER A 224 -41.66 13.22 -3.95
N ASP A 225 -40.80 12.27 -4.32
CA ASP A 225 -39.79 11.63 -3.46
C ASP A 225 -38.50 12.47 -3.27
N ARG A 226 -38.48 13.70 -3.80
CA ARG A 226 -37.32 14.62 -3.77
C ARG A 226 -36.11 14.09 -4.55
N ARG A 227 -36.35 13.25 -5.57
CA ARG A 227 -35.32 12.75 -6.49
C ARG A 227 -35.51 13.33 -7.89
N ALA A 228 -34.44 13.39 -8.67
CA ALA A 228 -34.49 13.80 -10.05
C ALA A 228 -33.49 12.96 -10.88
N ARG A 229 -33.85 12.65 -12.13
CA ARG A 229 -33.03 11.86 -13.05
C ARG A 229 -33.09 12.42 -14.46
N ILE A 230 -31.97 12.38 -15.17
CA ILE A 230 -31.90 12.55 -16.62
C ILE A 230 -30.82 11.66 -17.21
N THR A 231 -31.03 11.19 -18.44
CA THR A 231 -30.04 10.43 -19.21
C THR A 231 -29.79 11.14 -20.52
N PHE A 232 -28.51 11.38 -20.82
CA PHE A 232 -28.05 11.96 -22.07
C PHE A 232 -27.50 10.86 -22.98
N PRO A 233 -27.82 10.86 -24.29
CA PRO A 233 -27.25 9.93 -25.24
C PRO A 233 -25.74 10.15 -25.41
N ALA A 234 -25.04 9.15 -25.98
CA ALA A 234 -23.62 9.21 -26.24
C ALA A 234 -23.28 10.26 -27.33
N GLY A 235 -22.07 10.83 -27.27
CA GLY A 235 -21.52 11.70 -28.31
C GLY A 235 -22.08 13.14 -28.40
N GLU A 236 -23.27 13.42 -27.87
CA GLU A 236 -23.88 14.76 -27.93
C GLU A 236 -23.28 15.74 -26.92
N HIS A 237 -22.93 16.97 -27.32
CA HIS A 237 -22.36 18.00 -26.43
C HIS A 237 -21.12 17.52 -25.62
N ARG A 238 -20.37 16.52 -26.10
CA ARG A 238 -19.22 15.92 -25.39
C ARG A 238 -17.88 16.56 -25.74
N GLN A 239 -17.84 17.86 -26.00
CA GLN A 239 -16.56 18.55 -26.20
C GLN A 239 -15.70 18.41 -24.93
N ALA A 240 -14.37 18.54 -25.04
CA ALA A 240 -13.43 18.37 -23.92
C ALA A 240 -13.43 19.55 -22.93
N VAL A 241 -14.63 19.92 -22.45
CA VAL A 241 -14.92 21.08 -21.63
C VAL A 241 -15.99 20.70 -20.58
N PRO A 242 -16.01 21.34 -19.40
CA PRO A 242 -16.94 20.96 -18.36
C PRO A 242 -18.39 21.30 -18.73
N TRP A 243 -19.29 20.37 -18.43
CA TRP A 243 -20.71 20.66 -18.24
C TRP A 243 -20.94 21.23 -16.85
N ARG A 244 -22.08 21.92 -16.66
CA ARG A 244 -22.48 22.50 -15.39
C ARG A 244 -23.88 22.04 -15.00
N LEU A 245 -23.99 21.27 -13.92
CA LEU A 245 -25.27 21.02 -13.25
C LEU A 245 -25.53 22.13 -12.24
N HIS A 246 -26.62 22.88 -12.41
CA HIS A 246 -27.04 23.93 -11.49
C HIS A 246 -28.08 23.44 -10.49
N LEU A 247 -27.85 23.73 -9.21
CA LEU A 247 -28.76 23.46 -8.11
C LEU A 247 -29.24 24.79 -7.49
N PRO A 248 -30.56 25.07 -7.46
CA PRO A 248 -31.10 26.26 -6.80
C PRO A 248 -30.78 26.35 -5.30
N ALA A 249 -30.51 25.21 -4.66
CA ALA A 249 -30.03 25.11 -3.29
C ALA A 249 -28.94 24.02 -3.20
N ALA A 250 -27.83 24.32 -2.52
CA ALA A 250 -26.66 23.45 -2.41
C ALA A 250 -26.86 22.35 -1.36
N GLN A 251 -27.97 21.62 -1.47
CA GLN A 251 -28.28 20.44 -0.68
C GLN A 251 -28.74 19.31 -1.61
N ALA A 252 -27.87 18.30 -1.78
CA ALA A 252 -28.16 17.13 -2.60
C ALA A 252 -27.10 16.04 -2.40
N VAL A 253 -27.47 14.81 -2.76
CA VAL A 253 -26.55 13.71 -3.08
C VAL A 253 -26.61 13.49 -4.59
N VAL A 254 -25.49 13.69 -5.28
CA VAL A 254 -25.43 13.67 -6.76
C VAL A 254 -24.59 12.49 -7.23
N HIS A 255 -25.16 11.68 -8.11
CA HIS A 255 -24.48 10.61 -8.83
C HIS A 255 -24.48 10.90 -10.33
N ILE A 256 -23.29 10.88 -10.93
CA ILE A 256 -23.04 11.09 -12.35
C ILE A 256 -22.19 9.92 -12.88
N ASP A 257 -22.62 9.28 -13.96
CA ASP A 257 -21.86 8.22 -14.63
C ASP A 257 -20.56 8.77 -15.24
N GLY A 258 -19.45 8.04 -15.08
CA GLY A 258 -18.11 8.44 -15.49
C GLY A 258 -17.41 9.42 -14.54
N LEU A 259 -18.13 9.99 -13.56
CA LEU A 259 -17.58 10.91 -12.55
C LEU A 259 -17.64 10.36 -11.13
N THR A 260 -18.77 9.79 -10.73
CA THR A 260 -19.03 9.27 -9.37
C THR A 260 -19.31 7.76 -9.36
N ARG A 261 -19.57 7.19 -10.54
CA ARG A 261 -19.81 5.77 -10.81
C ARG A 261 -19.06 5.45 -12.10
N TRP A 262 -18.24 4.42 -12.10
CA TRP A 262 -17.37 4.11 -13.24
C TRP A 262 -17.64 2.72 -13.79
N GLU A 263 -17.68 2.63 -15.11
CA GLU A 263 -17.66 1.37 -15.82
C GLU A 263 -16.21 0.95 -16.16
N PRO A 264 -15.97 -0.33 -16.46
CA PRO A 264 -14.67 -0.74 -17.01
C PRO A 264 -14.34 0.05 -18.29
N GLY A 265 -13.12 0.60 -18.36
CA GLY A 265 -12.65 1.33 -19.53
C GLY A 265 -12.91 2.84 -19.53
N GLU A 266 -13.48 3.40 -18.44
CA GLU A 266 -13.59 4.86 -18.29
C GLU A 266 -12.24 5.56 -18.49
N PRO A 267 -12.21 6.78 -19.08
CA PRO A 267 -10.97 7.54 -19.25
C PRO A 267 -10.31 7.93 -17.92
N TYR A 268 -11.10 8.19 -16.88
CA TYR A 268 -10.62 8.65 -15.57
C TYR A 268 -11.31 7.86 -14.47
N PRO A 269 -11.04 6.55 -14.36
CA PRO A 269 -11.68 5.71 -13.36
C PRO A 269 -11.24 6.16 -11.97
N ASP A 270 -12.15 6.05 -11.00
CA ASP A 270 -11.89 6.29 -9.59
C ASP A 270 -11.43 7.73 -9.23
N LEU A 271 -11.75 8.71 -10.08
CA LEU A 271 -11.41 10.13 -9.90
C LEU A 271 -12.66 11.01 -9.98
N CYS A 272 -13.23 11.35 -8.82
CA CYS A 272 -14.39 12.23 -8.71
C CYS A 272 -13.97 13.71 -8.73
N CYS A 273 -13.52 14.18 -9.90
CA CYS A 273 -13.00 15.54 -10.10
C CYS A 273 -14.08 16.52 -10.61
N TRP A 274 -14.38 17.57 -9.84
CA TRP A 274 -15.37 18.59 -10.18
C TRP A 274 -14.95 19.99 -9.70
N ALA A 275 -15.65 21.05 -10.12
CA ALA A 275 -15.43 22.42 -9.63
C ALA A 275 -16.77 23.14 -9.40
N PRO A 276 -16.85 24.10 -8.46
CA PRO A 276 -18.08 24.86 -8.20
C PRO A 276 -18.29 26.03 -9.16
N ASP A 277 -17.33 26.31 -10.05
CA ASP A 277 -17.37 27.38 -11.04
C ASP A 277 -16.64 26.91 -12.30
N PRO A 278 -17.20 27.05 -13.52
CA PRO A 278 -16.51 26.69 -14.75
C PRO A 278 -15.19 27.46 -14.94
N ASN A 279 -15.10 28.70 -14.43
CA ASN A 279 -13.88 29.50 -14.48
C ASN A 279 -12.78 28.96 -13.58
N ALA A 280 -13.11 28.16 -12.56
CA ALA A 280 -12.11 27.51 -11.71
C ALA A 280 -11.44 26.31 -12.42
N TRP A 281 -12.11 25.73 -13.42
CA TRP A 281 -11.60 24.54 -14.09
C TRP A 281 -10.29 24.80 -14.83
N PHE A 282 -9.42 23.78 -14.79
CA PHE A 282 -8.21 23.65 -15.57
C PHE A 282 -8.00 22.17 -15.93
N PRO A 283 -7.21 21.82 -16.96
CA PRO A 283 -7.14 20.45 -17.52
C PRO A 283 -6.33 19.46 -16.65
N PHE A 284 -6.57 19.43 -15.33
CA PHE A 284 -5.88 18.57 -14.38
C PHE A 284 -5.88 17.10 -14.80
N LEU A 285 -7.03 16.58 -15.26
CA LEU A 285 -7.19 15.17 -15.59
C LEU A 285 -6.22 14.70 -16.68
N GLU A 286 -6.00 15.51 -17.72
CA GLU A 286 -5.09 15.19 -18.82
C GLU A 286 -3.61 15.24 -18.42
N TYR A 287 -3.28 16.13 -17.48
CA TYR A 287 -1.91 16.38 -16.99
C TYR A 287 -1.61 15.77 -15.62
N ARG A 288 -2.51 14.92 -15.14
CA ARG A 288 -2.32 14.16 -13.92
C ARG A 288 -1.08 13.28 -14.08
N TRP A 289 -0.16 13.39 -13.13
CA TRP A 289 1.16 12.72 -13.18
C TRP A 289 2.09 13.19 -14.31
N LEU A 290 1.93 14.41 -14.82
CA LEU A 290 2.70 14.94 -15.95
C LEU A 290 4.21 14.69 -15.86
N VAL A 291 4.82 14.86 -14.68
CA VAL A 291 6.22 14.51 -14.43
C VAL A 291 6.35 13.77 -13.09
N THR A 292 6.91 12.56 -13.12
CA THR A 292 7.09 11.70 -11.93
C THR A 292 8.46 11.01 -11.94
N PRO A 293 9.06 10.62 -10.80
CA PRO A 293 8.59 10.90 -9.44
C PRO A 293 8.55 12.41 -9.18
N TYR A 294 7.67 12.86 -8.27
CA TYR A 294 7.52 14.30 -7.97
C TYR A 294 8.76 14.89 -7.30
N ARG A 295 9.49 14.06 -6.55
CA ARG A 295 10.73 14.44 -5.88
C ARG A 295 11.70 13.27 -5.88
N ARG A 296 12.99 13.59 -5.97
CA ARG A 296 14.07 12.62 -5.82
C ARG A 296 15.23 13.24 -5.06
N ILE A 297 15.70 12.55 -4.03
CA ILE A 297 16.93 12.84 -3.32
C ILE A 297 17.96 11.76 -3.68
N VAL A 298 19.13 12.20 -4.13
CA VAL A 298 20.27 11.35 -4.47
C VAL A 298 21.48 11.72 -3.62
N TYR A 299 22.28 10.71 -3.30
CA TYR A 299 23.52 10.84 -2.54
C TYR A 299 24.69 10.35 -3.40
N GLY A 300 25.84 11.01 -3.31
CA GLY A 300 27.04 10.55 -4.00
C GLY A 300 28.32 11.28 -3.55
N PRO A 301 29.51 10.75 -3.89
CA PRO A 301 30.78 11.43 -3.65
C PRO A 301 30.88 12.74 -4.44
N ALA A 302 31.57 13.74 -3.90
CA ALA A 302 31.86 14.98 -4.64
C ALA A 302 32.60 14.69 -5.94
N GLY A 303 32.22 15.39 -7.02
CA GLY A 303 32.78 15.22 -8.36
C GLY A 303 32.24 14.00 -9.14
N SER A 304 31.51 13.09 -8.50
CA SER A 304 30.93 11.93 -9.21
C SER A 304 29.81 12.34 -10.15
N GLU A 305 29.73 11.67 -11.30
CA GLU A 305 28.61 11.80 -12.22
C GLU A 305 27.46 10.87 -11.83
N GLY A 306 26.23 11.31 -12.08
CA GLY A 306 25.03 10.52 -11.82
C GLY A 306 23.91 10.83 -12.80
N ARG A 307 22.92 9.96 -12.82
CA ARG A 307 21.71 10.11 -13.63
C ARG A 307 20.48 9.75 -12.81
N VAL A 308 19.39 10.48 -13.02
CA VAL A 308 18.06 10.15 -12.49
C VAL A 308 17.06 10.15 -13.62
N THR A 309 16.25 9.09 -13.69
CA THR A 309 15.15 8.97 -14.64
C THR A 309 13.86 9.49 -14.04
N PHE A 310 13.19 10.35 -14.80
CA PHE A 310 11.82 10.79 -14.62
C PHE A 310 10.98 10.24 -15.78
N GLN A 311 9.66 10.21 -15.58
CA GLN A 311 8.67 9.80 -16.56
C GLN A 311 7.76 10.98 -16.82
N LEU A 312 7.64 11.36 -18.08
CA LEU A 312 6.51 12.16 -18.54
C LEU A 312 5.32 11.25 -18.79
N TYR A 313 4.12 11.68 -18.39
CA TYR A 313 2.91 10.92 -18.67
C TYR A 313 1.85 11.83 -19.26
N ASN A 314 1.25 11.34 -20.34
CA ASN A 314 0.10 11.95 -20.94
C ASN A 314 -1.13 11.15 -20.53
N ASN A 315 -1.90 11.68 -19.59
CA ASN A 315 -3.15 11.08 -19.17
C ASN A 315 -4.34 11.49 -20.04
N GLY A 316 -4.11 12.31 -21.09
CA GLY A 316 -5.11 12.73 -22.05
C GLY A 316 -5.37 11.69 -23.15
N ALA A 317 -6.33 12.02 -24.02
CA ALA A 317 -6.73 11.20 -25.17
C ALA A 317 -5.97 11.54 -26.46
N THR A 318 -5.30 12.70 -26.51
CA THR A 318 -4.53 13.16 -27.66
C THR A 318 -3.04 13.23 -27.32
N LYS A 319 -2.18 13.13 -28.32
CA LYS A 319 -0.73 13.29 -28.15
C LYS A 319 -0.43 14.69 -27.58
N LYS A 320 0.54 14.81 -26.68
CA LYS A 320 0.96 16.08 -26.07
C LYS A 320 2.43 16.36 -26.33
N THR A 321 2.78 17.62 -26.51
CA THR A 321 4.18 18.09 -26.63
C THR A 321 4.57 18.78 -25.34
N ILE A 322 5.61 18.29 -24.67
CA ILE A 322 6.02 18.79 -23.35
C ILE A 322 7.44 19.36 -23.43
N ASP A 323 7.58 20.64 -23.13
CA ASP A 323 8.87 21.33 -23.00
C ASP A 323 9.45 21.12 -21.60
N LEU A 324 10.75 20.86 -21.55
CA LEU A 324 11.49 20.50 -20.35
C LEU A 324 12.66 21.45 -20.10
N GLN A 325 12.78 21.92 -18.86
CA GLN A 325 13.87 22.81 -18.47
C GLN A 325 14.32 22.53 -17.04
N LEU A 326 15.62 22.69 -16.77
CA LEU A 326 16.13 22.73 -15.40
C LEU A 326 16.14 24.17 -14.88
N GLU A 327 15.48 24.38 -13.74
CA GLU A 327 15.48 25.64 -13.01
C GLU A 327 16.22 25.47 -11.68
N PHE A 328 17.11 26.39 -11.32
CA PHE A 328 17.89 26.33 -10.09
C PHE A 328 17.38 27.38 -9.10
N PRO A 329 16.74 26.99 -7.97
CA PRO A 329 16.25 27.95 -6.98
C PRO A 329 17.37 28.68 -6.23
N ARG A 330 18.59 28.15 -6.26
CA ARG A 330 19.78 28.70 -5.60
C ARG A 330 20.97 28.57 -6.57
N GLU A 331 22.11 28.12 -6.06
CA GLU A 331 23.33 27.88 -6.83
C GLU A 331 23.10 26.88 -7.97
N ARG A 332 23.62 27.23 -9.15
CA ARG A 332 23.62 26.36 -10.31
C ARG A 332 24.74 25.33 -10.16
N PHE A 333 24.45 24.09 -10.50
CA PHE A 333 25.42 23.00 -10.57
C PHE A 333 25.38 22.31 -11.95
N PRO A 334 26.42 21.53 -12.31
CA PRO A 334 26.43 20.82 -13.58
C PRO A 334 25.30 19.79 -13.63
N ALA A 335 24.21 20.14 -14.31
CA ALA A 335 23.10 19.25 -14.59
C ALA A 335 22.44 19.57 -15.94
N ARG A 336 21.98 18.54 -16.63
CA ARG A 336 21.35 18.64 -17.96
C ARG A 336 20.21 17.64 -18.09
N VAL A 337 19.06 18.10 -18.58
CA VAL A 337 17.91 17.27 -18.93
C VAL A 337 18.00 16.82 -20.39
N ARG A 338 17.66 15.56 -20.67
CA ARG A 338 17.49 15.03 -22.03
C ARG A 338 16.27 14.09 -22.10
N PRO A 339 15.42 14.20 -23.15
CA PRO A 339 15.41 15.29 -24.13
C PRO A 339 14.96 16.63 -23.49
N GLY A 340 15.15 17.76 -24.18
CA GLY A 340 14.65 19.07 -23.74
C GLY A 340 13.19 19.34 -24.12
N GLN A 341 12.62 18.50 -24.97
CA GLN A 341 11.21 18.48 -25.36
C GLN A 341 10.85 17.04 -25.70
N ALA A 342 9.62 16.61 -25.40
CA ALA A 342 9.15 15.26 -25.72
C ALA A 342 7.72 15.28 -26.28
N GLN A 343 7.48 14.49 -27.31
CA GLN A 343 6.12 14.14 -27.73
C GLN A 343 5.68 12.88 -26.98
N VAL A 344 4.60 12.97 -26.22
CA VAL A 344 4.11 11.88 -25.37
C VAL A 344 2.78 11.37 -25.92
N PRO A 345 2.70 10.11 -26.40
CA PRO A 345 1.45 9.54 -26.91
C PRO A 345 0.36 9.44 -25.83
N PRO A 346 -0.93 9.38 -26.22
CA PRO A 346 -2.04 9.22 -25.28
C PRO A 346 -1.87 8.00 -24.38
N ARG A 347 -2.09 8.16 -23.08
CA ARG A 347 -2.03 7.07 -22.08
C ARG A 347 -0.69 6.32 -22.06
N LYS A 348 0.39 7.00 -22.45
CA LYS A 348 1.75 6.46 -22.46
C LYS A 348 2.71 7.37 -21.71
N SER A 349 3.87 6.80 -21.37
CA SER A 349 4.99 7.52 -20.78
C SER A 349 6.18 7.58 -21.71
N VAL A 350 6.97 8.64 -21.54
CA VAL A 350 8.28 8.82 -22.17
C VAL A 350 9.29 9.11 -21.06
N GLU A 351 10.45 8.46 -21.13
CA GLU A 351 11.53 8.67 -20.16
C GLU A 351 12.23 10.00 -20.39
N VAL A 352 12.59 10.65 -19.30
CA VAL A 352 13.40 11.87 -19.28
C VAL A 352 14.53 11.67 -18.29
N VAL A 353 15.76 11.90 -18.72
CA VAL A 353 16.94 11.69 -17.89
C VAL A 353 17.55 13.04 -17.52
N VAL A 354 17.79 13.22 -16.22
CA VAL A 354 18.61 14.33 -15.71
C VAL A 354 19.98 13.77 -15.34
N ASN A 355 21.00 14.15 -16.11
CA ASN A 355 22.40 13.86 -15.80
C ASN A 355 22.95 15.00 -14.94
N TYR A 356 23.77 14.69 -13.95
CA TYR A 356 24.36 15.67 -13.04
C TYR A 356 25.76 15.27 -12.59
N THR A 357 26.52 16.24 -12.10
CA THR A 357 27.75 16.02 -11.35
C THR A 357 27.54 16.49 -9.91
N VAL A 358 27.89 15.66 -8.92
CA VAL A 358 27.82 16.03 -7.51
C VAL A 358 28.81 17.16 -7.23
N PRO A 359 28.37 18.34 -6.76
CA PRO A 359 29.28 19.48 -6.59
C PRO A 359 30.31 19.26 -5.47
N GLN A 360 31.48 19.91 -5.58
CA GLN A 360 32.56 19.82 -4.60
C GLN A 360 32.29 20.61 -3.31
N GLY A 361 31.45 21.66 -3.36
CA GLY A 361 31.08 22.50 -2.22
C GLY A 361 29.59 22.44 -1.92
N GLY A 362 29.19 22.64 -0.66
CA GLY A 362 27.78 22.62 -0.22
C GLY A 362 27.23 21.22 0.05
N LYS A 363 26.43 21.08 1.13
CA LYS A 363 25.85 19.77 1.53
C LYS A 363 24.65 19.34 0.67
N ARG A 364 23.99 20.28 -0.01
CA ARG A 364 22.70 20.08 -0.69
C ARG A 364 22.57 21.00 -1.89
N HIS A 365 22.24 20.43 -3.04
CA HIS A 365 22.01 21.14 -4.30
C HIS A 365 20.65 20.76 -4.87
N LEU A 366 19.87 21.72 -5.33
CA LEU A 366 18.48 21.51 -5.77
C LEU A 366 18.27 22.10 -7.15
N CYS A 367 17.70 21.31 -8.06
CA CYS A 367 17.10 21.82 -9.28
C CYS A 367 15.67 21.31 -9.42
N HIS A 368 14.88 22.04 -10.18
CA HIS A 368 13.53 21.63 -10.56
C HIS A 368 13.52 21.25 -12.04
N LEU A 369 13.01 20.06 -12.34
CA LEU A 369 12.66 19.64 -13.69
C LEU A 369 11.28 20.19 -14.01
N ARG A 370 11.26 21.31 -14.72
CA ARG A 370 10.07 22.00 -15.20
C ARG A 370 9.47 21.27 -16.40
N ALA A 371 8.15 21.08 -16.39
CA ALA A 371 7.38 20.54 -17.52
C ALA A 371 6.29 21.55 -17.92
N ARG A 372 6.21 21.88 -19.22
CA ARG A 372 5.21 22.79 -19.80
C ARG A 372 4.59 22.15 -21.05
N PRO A 373 3.31 21.78 -21.06
CA PRO A 373 2.63 21.33 -22.27
C PRO A 373 2.42 22.49 -23.24
N SER A 374 2.73 22.28 -24.52
CA SER A 374 2.55 23.29 -25.56
C SER A 374 1.07 23.54 -25.88
N GLU A 375 0.22 22.52 -25.71
CA GLU A 375 -1.23 22.62 -25.96
C GLU A 375 -1.96 23.44 -24.88
N ASP A 376 -1.39 23.53 -23.68
CA ASP A 376 -1.98 24.23 -22.54
C ASP A 376 -0.93 25.15 -21.86
N PRO A 377 -0.52 26.26 -22.50
CA PRO A 377 0.61 27.09 -22.06
C PRO A 377 0.44 27.73 -20.67
N GLN A 378 -0.80 27.82 -20.19
CA GLN A 378 -1.13 28.31 -18.85
C GLN A 378 -0.80 27.27 -17.77
N LEU A 379 -0.70 25.99 -18.13
CA LEU A 379 -0.33 24.93 -17.21
C LEU A 379 1.19 24.76 -17.17
N SER A 380 1.73 24.66 -15.97
CA SER A 380 3.13 24.38 -15.73
C SER A 380 3.28 23.71 -14.39
N THR A 381 4.17 22.74 -14.29
CA THR A 381 4.48 22.06 -13.03
C THR A 381 5.96 21.64 -12.99
N TYR A 382 6.43 21.09 -11.89
CA TYR A 382 7.80 20.62 -11.79
C TYR A 382 7.94 19.43 -10.85
N ALA A 383 8.98 18.64 -11.09
CA ALA A 383 9.54 17.70 -10.13
C ALA A 383 10.85 18.26 -9.55
N SER A 384 11.22 17.83 -8.35
CA SER A 384 12.46 18.26 -7.67
C SER A 384 13.53 17.18 -7.71
N LEU A 385 14.76 17.55 -8.07
CA LEU A 385 15.96 16.72 -7.89
C LEU A 385 16.89 17.40 -6.88
N GLU A 386 17.13 16.73 -5.76
CA GLU A 386 18.07 17.17 -4.74
C GLU A 386 19.29 16.23 -4.69
N ILE A 387 20.48 16.79 -4.82
CA ILE A 387 21.75 16.09 -4.73
C ILE A 387 22.42 16.42 -3.40
N ARG A 388 22.87 15.39 -2.70
CA ARG A 388 23.60 15.49 -1.44
C ARG A 388 24.95 14.81 -1.54
N THR A 389 25.97 15.46 -1.00
CA THR A 389 27.30 14.85 -0.91
C THR A 389 27.34 13.87 0.26
N GLY A 390 27.88 12.67 0.04
CA GLY A 390 28.05 11.63 1.07
C GLY A 390 27.21 10.38 0.81
N GLN A 391 27.02 9.57 1.85
CA GLN A 391 26.26 8.32 1.79
C GLN A 391 24.81 8.52 2.24
N ALA A 392 23.87 7.81 1.58
CA ALA A 392 22.46 7.84 1.96
C ALA A 392 22.24 7.23 3.36
N PRO A 393 21.39 7.82 4.22
CA PRO A 393 21.01 7.23 5.51
C PRO A 393 20.46 5.80 5.41
N ALA A 394 19.86 5.42 4.27
CA ALA A 394 19.38 4.07 4.00
C ALA A 394 20.45 2.98 4.11
N ALA A 395 21.72 3.31 3.83
CA ALA A 395 22.81 2.34 3.78
C ALA A 395 23.29 1.84 5.16
N ARG A 396 22.85 2.48 6.25
CA ARG A 396 23.22 2.15 7.64
C ARG A 396 22.01 1.67 8.45
N PRO A 397 22.22 1.00 9.59
CA PRO A 397 21.14 0.71 10.53
C PRO A 397 20.31 1.95 10.87
N LEU A 398 18.99 1.81 10.82
CA LEU A 398 18.03 2.86 11.11
C LEU A 398 17.50 2.73 12.53
N THR A 399 17.14 3.86 13.13
CA THR A 399 16.37 3.88 14.37
C THR A 399 14.94 3.46 14.09
N MET A 400 14.49 2.38 14.73
CA MET A 400 13.12 1.88 14.59
C MET A 400 12.21 2.48 15.67
N PRO A 401 10.92 2.68 15.36
CA PRO A 401 10.28 2.46 14.05
C PRO A 401 10.60 3.58 13.03
N ILE A 402 10.55 3.24 11.74
CA ILE A 402 10.40 4.22 10.67
C ILE A 402 8.99 4.80 10.76
N VAL A 403 8.89 6.10 10.99
CA VAL A 403 7.62 6.83 10.96
C VAL A 403 7.47 7.49 9.59
N LEU A 404 6.61 6.94 8.74
CA LEU A 404 6.34 7.49 7.42
C LEU A 404 5.67 8.86 7.53
N LYS A 405 6.01 9.78 6.64
CA LYS A 405 5.44 11.13 6.60
C LYS A 405 4.55 11.32 5.36
N PRO A 406 3.48 12.12 5.43
CA PRO A 406 2.66 12.42 4.25
C PRO A 406 3.54 12.91 3.10
N TYR A 407 3.42 12.25 1.94
CA TYR A 407 4.17 12.57 0.72
C TYR A 407 5.71 12.58 0.87
N GLN A 408 6.25 11.92 1.90
CA GLN A 408 7.69 11.67 2.04
C GLN A 408 7.88 10.18 2.34
N HIS A 409 8.28 9.44 1.31
CA HIS A 409 8.51 8.02 1.39
C HIS A 409 9.98 7.75 1.76
N GLU A 410 10.46 6.54 1.53
CA GLU A 410 11.77 6.08 1.93
C GLU A 410 12.89 6.89 1.25
N ASN A 411 12.68 7.37 0.02
CA ASN A 411 13.66 8.20 -0.68
C ASN A 411 13.83 9.57 -0.01
N GLU A 412 12.74 10.27 0.25
CA GLU A 412 12.78 11.63 0.80
C GLU A 412 13.29 11.66 2.24
N GLN A 413 13.05 10.59 2.99
CA GLN A 413 13.49 10.48 4.39
C GLN A 413 14.90 9.91 4.52
N PHE A 414 15.26 8.91 3.70
CA PHE A 414 16.49 8.13 3.90
C PHE A 414 17.41 8.07 2.69
N GLY A 415 17.08 8.72 1.57
CA GLY A 415 17.84 8.60 0.32
C GLY A 415 17.76 7.22 -0.31
N TYR A 416 16.76 6.41 0.07
CA TYR A 416 16.58 5.07 -0.47
C TYR A 416 16.26 5.13 -1.96
N LEU A 417 17.13 4.52 -2.75
CA LEU A 417 17.03 4.48 -4.20
C LEU A 417 17.53 3.11 -4.67
N PRO A 418 16.68 2.07 -4.60
CA PRO A 418 17.06 0.74 -5.03
C PRO A 418 17.32 0.73 -6.54
N ASP A 419 18.43 0.11 -6.94
CA ASP A 419 18.84 -0.17 -8.32
C ASP A 419 18.69 -1.67 -8.67
N TYR A 420 17.99 -2.39 -7.80
CA TYR A 420 17.62 -3.79 -7.92
C TYR A 420 16.08 -3.90 -8.05
N PRO A 421 15.56 -5.02 -8.58
CA PRO A 421 14.12 -5.21 -8.72
C PRO A 421 13.40 -5.21 -7.38
N THR A 422 12.35 -4.39 -7.27
CA THR A 422 11.52 -4.29 -6.08
C THR A 422 10.09 -4.77 -6.29
N GLU A 423 9.71 -5.32 -7.45
CA GLU A 423 8.31 -5.70 -7.73
C GLU A 423 7.77 -6.80 -6.80
N SER A 424 8.63 -7.55 -6.10
CA SER A 424 8.28 -8.63 -5.16
C SER A 424 9.38 -8.84 -4.13
N GLN A 425 9.14 -9.76 -3.20
CA GLN A 425 10.14 -10.24 -2.26
C GLN A 425 11.31 -10.96 -2.96
N VAL A 426 12.47 -10.93 -2.30
CA VAL A 426 13.68 -11.63 -2.74
C VAL A 426 13.74 -13.03 -2.13
N TYR A 427 14.09 -14.00 -2.98
CA TYR A 427 14.39 -15.37 -2.59
C TYR A 427 15.83 -15.72 -2.95
N PHE A 428 16.37 -16.73 -2.28
CA PHE A 428 17.76 -17.14 -2.44
C PHE A 428 17.85 -18.63 -2.76
N ASP A 429 18.63 -18.94 -3.77
CA ASP A 429 18.92 -20.33 -4.14
C ASP A 429 19.89 -20.97 -3.13
N LEU A 430 20.35 -22.21 -3.37
CA LEU A 430 21.27 -22.89 -2.45
C LEU A 430 22.68 -22.28 -2.42
N GLU A 431 23.07 -21.55 -3.46
CA GLU A 431 24.33 -20.79 -3.53
C GLU A 431 24.16 -19.37 -2.96
N ASN A 432 23.00 -19.08 -2.36
CA ASN A 432 22.61 -17.78 -1.80
C ASN A 432 22.56 -16.64 -2.84
N ARG A 433 22.34 -16.96 -4.12
CA ARG A 433 22.13 -15.96 -5.18
C ARG A 433 20.70 -15.43 -5.13
N PRO A 434 20.47 -14.12 -5.30
CA PRO A 434 19.14 -13.54 -5.18
C PRO A 434 18.30 -13.67 -6.45
N PHE A 435 17.01 -13.89 -6.26
CA PHE A 435 15.97 -13.96 -7.29
C PHE A 435 14.75 -13.15 -6.87
N VAL A 436 14.22 -12.35 -7.80
CA VAL A 436 12.99 -11.58 -7.61
C VAL A 436 12.03 -11.89 -8.75
N ARG A 437 10.79 -12.21 -8.40
CA ARG A 437 9.70 -12.39 -9.36
C ARG A 437 9.25 -11.00 -9.84
N VAL A 438 9.25 -10.78 -11.15
CA VAL A 438 8.74 -9.56 -11.79
C VAL A 438 7.57 -9.90 -12.73
N ARG A 439 6.82 -8.91 -13.20
CA ARG A 439 5.61 -9.11 -14.02
C ARG A 439 5.85 -9.98 -15.26
N SER A 440 6.98 -9.81 -15.93
CA SER A 440 7.32 -10.52 -17.16
C SER A 440 8.11 -11.82 -16.93
N GLY A 441 8.51 -12.14 -15.69
CA GLY A 441 9.27 -13.35 -15.38
C GLY A 441 10.07 -13.23 -14.09
N ILE A 442 11.39 -13.46 -14.16
CA ILE A 442 12.28 -13.34 -13.00
C ILE A 442 13.46 -12.42 -13.32
N GLN A 443 13.95 -11.75 -12.29
CA GLN A 443 15.25 -11.10 -12.31
C GLN A 443 16.18 -11.77 -11.31
N THR A 444 17.43 -11.93 -11.70
CA THR A 444 18.49 -12.51 -10.86
C THR A 444 19.81 -11.81 -11.10
N LEU A 445 20.66 -11.78 -10.09
CA LEU A 445 21.98 -11.16 -10.16
C LEU A 445 22.97 -12.11 -10.84
N ARG A 446 23.57 -11.67 -11.96
CA ARG A 446 24.60 -12.39 -12.70
C ARG A 446 25.71 -11.42 -13.07
N ASP A 447 26.96 -11.80 -12.79
CA ASP A 447 28.14 -10.96 -13.07
C ASP A 447 27.98 -9.52 -12.53
N GLY A 448 27.40 -9.43 -11.34
CA GLY A 448 27.09 -8.19 -10.64
C GLY A 448 25.99 -7.31 -11.24
N ARG A 449 25.20 -7.83 -12.19
CA ARG A 449 24.08 -7.11 -12.82
C ARG A 449 22.78 -7.89 -12.71
N TRP A 450 21.68 -7.17 -12.51
CA TRP A 450 20.35 -7.78 -12.55
C TRP A 450 19.97 -8.09 -14.00
N VAL A 451 19.72 -9.36 -14.29
CA VAL A 451 19.35 -9.87 -15.60
C VAL A 451 17.89 -10.30 -15.57
N LEU A 452 17.07 -9.72 -16.45
CA LEU A 452 15.70 -10.15 -16.69
C LEU A 452 15.68 -11.40 -17.55
N VAL A 453 14.96 -12.41 -17.09
CA VAL A 453 14.60 -13.59 -17.87
C VAL A 453 13.08 -13.58 -18.08
N PRO A 454 12.61 -13.15 -19.26
CA PRO A 454 11.19 -13.08 -19.55
C PRO A 454 10.63 -14.48 -19.86
N LEU A 455 9.53 -14.86 -19.19
CA LEU A 455 8.91 -16.17 -19.40
C LEU A 455 8.36 -16.34 -20.81
N SER A 456 8.00 -15.24 -21.48
CA SER A 456 7.52 -15.26 -22.86
C SER A 456 8.52 -15.84 -23.87
N SER A 457 9.82 -15.90 -23.54
CA SER A 457 10.85 -16.48 -24.42
C SER A 457 11.74 -17.51 -23.72
N ALA A 458 11.71 -17.60 -22.40
CA ALA A 458 12.56 -18.51 -21.64
C ALA A 458 11.95 -19.91 -21.48
N VAL A 459 10.64 -20.07 -21.69
CA VAL A 459 9.99 -21.38 -21.62
C VAL A 459 10.23 -22.14 -22.92
N THR A 460 10.87 -23.30 -22.80
CA THR A 460 11.00 -24.30 -23.86
C THR A 460 9.78 -25.21 -23.81
N ASP A 461 8.94 -25.13 -24.84
CA ASP A 461 7.64 -25.80 -24.82
C ASP A 461 7.79 -27.33 -24.88
N PRO A 462 7.08 -28.08 -24.02
CA PRO A 462 6.73 -29.45 -24.39
C PRO A 462 5.82 -29.41 -25.64
N PRO A 463 5.84 -30.45 -26.50
CA PRO A 463 5.07 -30.47 -27.75
C PRO A 463 3.59 -30.07 -27.58
N ASP A 464 2.96 -30.50 -26.48
CA ASP A 464 1.54 -30.28 -26.18
C ASP A 464 1.20 -28.83 -25.76
N LEU A 465 2.21 -28.00 -25.50
CA LEU A 465 2.08 -26.59 -25.13
C LEU A 465 2.81 -25.65 -26.11
N ALA A 466 3.20 -26.14 -27.29
CA ALA A 466 3.95 -25.36 -28.27
C ALA A 466 3.28 -24.04 -28.66
N GLY A 467 4.06 -22.95 -28.69
CA GLY A 467 3.63 -21.62 -29.16
C GLY A 467 2.77 -20.84 -28.17
N ARG A 468 2.72 -21.28 -26.91
CA ARG A 468 1.91 -20.64 -25.86
C ARG A 468 2.66 -19.50 -25.18
N SER A 469 1.90 -18.52 -24.66
CA SER A 469 2.44 -17.46 -23.81
C SER A 469 2.27 -17.80 -22.33
N TYR A 470 3.33 -17.58 -21.55
CA TYR A 470 3.36 -17.91 -20.13
C TYR A 470 3.42 -16.65 -19.27
N GLY A 471 2.65 -16.66 -18.18
CA GLY A 471 2.68 -15.67 -17.12
C GLY A 471 3.00 -16.29 -15.77
N VAL A 472 3.28 -15.45 -14.79
CA VAL A 472 3.49 -15.83 -13.37
C VAL A 472 2.15 -15.89 -12.63
N ALA A 473 1.92 -16.97 -11.87
CA ALA A 473 0.70 -17.19 -11.09
C ALA A 473 0.88 -16.93 -9.59
N SER A 474 2.13 -16.94 -9.11
CA SER A 474 2.49 -16.66 -7.73
C SER A 474 3.73 -15.76 -7.67
N THR A 475 3.95 -15.18 -6.50
CA THR A 475 5.15 -14.38 -6.21
C THR A 475 6.27 -15.20 -5.59
N LYS A 476 5.99 -16.42 -5.14
CA LYS A 476 6.95 -17.33 -4.52
C LYS A 476 7.88 -17.94 -5.56
N ILE A 477 9.16 -18.06 -5.19
CA ILE A 477 10.18 -18.81 -5.93
C ILE A 477 10.68 -19.91 -5.01
N ALA A 478 10.78 -21.12 -5.55
CA ALA A 478 11.16 -22.30 -4.80
C ALA A 478 12.41 -22.96 -5.38
N PHE A 479 13.12 -23.71 -4.55
CA PHE A 479 14.36 -24.40 -4.90
C PHE A 479 14.38 -25.78 -4.26
N ASP A 480 14.95 -26.75 -4.97
CA ASP A 480 15.21 -28.09 -4.42
C ASP A 480 16.69 -28.30 -4.08
N ARG A 481 17.02 -29.47 -3.51
CA ARG A 481 18.38 -29.87 -3.14
C ARG A 481 19.39 -29.89 -4.31
N HIS A 482 18.93 -29.92 -5.56
CA HIS A 482 19.77 -29.89 -6.75
C HIS A 482 19.96 -28.47 -7.28
N ASN A 483 19.46 -27.48 -6.54
CA ASN A 483 19.42 -26.08 -6.93
C ASN A 483 18.57 -25.81 -8.19
N ASP A 484 17.63 -26.70 -8.51
CA ASP A 484 16.64 -26.41 -9.56
C ASP A 484 15.68 -25.33 -9.05
N LEU A 485 15.30 -24.40 -9.93
CA LEU A 485 14.41 -23.29 -9.63
C LEU A 485 12.99 -23.59 -10.11
N TYR A 486 11.99 -23.28 -9.29
CA TYR A 486 10.58 -23.54 -9.57
C TYR A 486 9.71 -22.29 -9.42
N LEU A 487 8.75 -22.13 -10.35
CA LEU A 487 7.74 -21.07 -10.34
C LEU A 487 6.36 -21.68 -10.59
N LEU A 488 5.33 -21.06 -10.02
CA LEU A 488 3.95 -21.27 -10.46
C LEU A 488 3.62 -20.29 -11.58
N GLY A 489 3.12 -20.81 -12.70
CA GLY A 489 2.76 -20.04 -13.88
C GLY A 489 1.39 -20.39 -14.44
N THR A 490 0.97 -19.64 -15.45
CA THR A 490 -0.24 -19.90 -16.24
C THR A 490 0.04 -19.76 -17.73
N THR A 491 -0.66 -20.55 -18.53
CA THR A 491 -0.78 -20.38 -19.98
C THR A 491 -2.25 -20.38 -20.37
N GLY A 492 -2.77 -19.20 -20.74
CA GLY A 492 -4.21 -18.98 -20.80
C GLY A 492 -4.87 -19.28 -19.45
N ARG A 493 -5.81 -20.23 -19.44
CA ARG A 493 -6.42 -20.73 -18.19
C ARG A 493 -5.59 -21.84 -17.54
N THR A 494 -4.73 -22.55 -18.24
CA THR A 494 -4.04 -23.72 -17.68
C THR A 494 -2.96 -23.30 -16.68
N ALA A 495 -2.96 -23.90 -15.49
CA ALA A 495 -1.91 -23.70 -14.50
C ALA A 495 -0.73 -24.64 -14.74
N VAL A 496 0.50 -24.16 -14.52
CA VAL A 496 1.72 -24.94 -14.75
C VAL A 496 2.72 -24.74 -13.62
N VAL A 497 3.54 -25.76 -13.36
CA VAL A 497 4.81 -25.61 -12.64
C VAL A 497 5.90 -25.43 -13.68
N LEU A 498 6.68 -24.34 -13.57
CA LEU A 498 7.84 -24.09 -14.40
C LEU A 498 9.09 -24.52 -13.65
N ARG A 499 9.98 -25.27 -14.30
CA ARG A 499 11.25 -25.74 -13.74
C ARG A 499 12.42 -25.24 -14.58
N SER A 500 13.43 -24.71 -13.92
CA SER A 500 14.73 -24.39 -14.51
C SER A 500 15.84 -25.17 -13.82
N THR A 501 16.79 -25.66 -14.61
CA THR A 501 17.97 -26.43 -14.16
C THR A 501 19.29 -25.69 -14.45
N ASP A 502 19.21 -24.45 -14.93
CA ASP A 502 20.35 -23.67 -15.45
C ASP A 502 20.44 -22.27 -14.80
N GLY A 503 19.98 -22.18 -13.55
CA GLY A 503 19.96 -20.94 -12.78
C GLY A 503 18.91 -19.94 -13.27
N GLY A 504 17.77 -20.43 -13.76
CA GLY A 504 16.67 -19.60 -14.25
C GLY A 504 16.89 -19.01 -15.63
N ARG A 505 17.72 -19.59 -16.51
CA ARG A 505 17.91 -19.10 -17.89
C ARG A 505 16.84 -19.64 -18.82
N THR A 506 16.55 -20.93 -18.71
CA THR A 506 15.49 -21.62 -19.46
C THR A 506 14.56 -22.37 -18.53
N PHE A 507 13.32 -22.54 -18.98
CA PHE A 507 12.27 -23.21 -18.22
C PHE A 507 11.63 -24.33 -19.04
N SER A 508 11.25 -25.40 -18.37
CA SER A 508 10.32 -26.41 -18.87
C SER A 508 9.02 -26.31 -18.08
N ALA A 509 7.88 -26.50 -18.75
CA ALA A 509 6.57 -26.45 -18.13
C ALA A 509 6.01 -27.86 -17.90
N ALA A 510 5.34 -28.06 -16.75
CA ALA A 510 4.49 -29.21 -16.50
C ALA A 510 3.10 -28.73 -16.07
N VAL A 511 2.05 -29.27 -16.69
CA VAL A 511 0.65 -28.91 -16.43
C VAL A 511 0.24 -29.36 -15.03
N ILE A 512 -0.44 -28.48 -14.29
CA ILE A 512 -1.19 -28.86 -13.09
C ILE A 512 -2.62 -29.19 -13.56
N PRO A 513 -3.05 -30.47 -13.49
CA PRO A 513 -4.26 -30.91 -14.18
C PRO A 513 -5.54 -30.43 -13.51
N GLY A 514 -6.53 -30.02 -14.32
CA GLY A 514 -7.94 -29.91 -13.93
C GLY A 514 -8.35 -28.57 -13.32
N ARG A 515 -9.67 -28.42 -13.14
CA ARG A 515 -10.35 -27.26 -12.56
C ARG A 515 -10.12 -25.96 -13.35
N GLU A 516 -9.77 -26.02 -14.63
CA GLU A 516 -9.45 -24.86 -15.48
C GLU A 516 -10.60 -23.83 -15.53
N ASP A 517 -11.82 -24.33 -15.37
CA ASP A 517 -13.04 -23.55 -15.39
C ASP A 517 -13.47 -22.94 -14.05
N GLU A 518 -12.78 -23.28 -12.96
CA GLU A 518 -13.15 -22.88 -11.60
C GLU A 518 -12.19 -21.82 -11.01
N PRO A 519 -12.68 -20.90 -10.15
CA PRO A 519 -11.83 -19.96 -9.44
C PRO A 519 -10.85 -20.69 -8.51
N ARG A 520 -9.55 -20.46 -8.70
CA ARG A 520 -8.49 -21.17 -7.98
C ARG A 520 -7.33 -20.28 -7.59
N SER A 521 -6.72 -20.60 -6.45
CA SER A 521 -5.45 -20.02 -6.01
C SER A 521 -4.47 -21.15 -5.67
N PHE A 522 -3.18 -20.86 -5.76
CA PHE A 522 -2.12 -21.85 -5.57
C PHE A 522 -1.09 -21.38 -4.57
N ASP A 523 -0.49 -22.33 -3.87
CA ASP A 523 0.73 -22.12 -3.09
C ASP A 523 1.79 -23.16 -3.47
N ILE A 524 3.06 -22.82 -3.29
CA ILE A 524 4.21 -23.69 -3.54
C ILE A 524 5.14 -23.61 -2.35
N GLU A 525 5.71 -24.75 -1.94
CA GLU A 525 6.71 -24.75 -0.87
C GLU A 525 7.90 -23.87 -1.27
N GLN A 526 8.10 -22.79 -0.52
CA GLN A 526 9.31 -21.98 -0.57
C GLN A 526 10.19 -22.25 0.64
N PHE A 527 11.46 -21.87 0.55
CA PHE A 527 12.36 -21.94 1.69
C PHE A 527 11.91 -20.98 2.80
N SER A 528 11.73 -21.52 4.01
CA SER A 528 11.33 -20.77 5.20
C SER A 528 12.28 -20.98 6.39
N GLY A 529 13.39 -21.72 6.22
CA GLY A 529 14.41 -21.93 7.27
C GLY A 529 15.15 -23.26 7.15
N HIS A 530 14.46 -24.38 7.40
CA HIS A 530 15.10 -25.72 7.45
C HIS A 530 14.35 -26.78 6.63
N ASN A 531 13.72 -26.34 5.54
CA ASN A 531 12.86 -27.13 4.64
C ASN A 531 13.36 -27.14 3.18
N VAL A 532 14.64 -27.48 2.95
CA VAL A 532 15.12 -27.71 1.58
C VAL A 532 14.50 -29.00 1.05
N SER A 533 13.65 -28.89 0.04
CA SER A 533 12.96 -30.04 -0.57
C SER A 533 13.96 -30.97 -1.28
N ASP A 534 13.81 -32.28 -1.09
CA ASP A 534 14.65 -33.30 -1.74
C ASP A 534 14.41 -33.43 -3.26
N GLY A 535 13.29 -32.93 -3.75
CA GLY A 535 12.92 -32.93 -5.16
C GLY A 535 12.05 -31.73 -5.50
N PRO A 536 11.29 -31.78 -6.60
CA PRO A 536 10.39 -30.69 -6.96
C PRO A 536 9.47 -30.32 -5.78
N PRO A 537 9.35 -29.04 -5.45
CA PRO A 537 8.58 -28.59 -4.30
C PRO A 537 7.10 -28.98 -4.46
N PRO A 538 6.43 -29.43 -3.38
CA PRO A 538 5.00 -29.65 -3.36
C PRO A 538 4.23 -28.35 -3.63
N VAL A 539 3.05 -28.51 -4.23
CA VAL A 539 2.14 -27.42 -4.62
C VAL A 539 0.77 -27.73 -4.05
N VAL A 540 0.05 -26.72 -3.54
CA VAL A 540 -1.37 -26.88 -3.20
C VAL A 540 -2.25 -26.00 -4.07
N ARG A 541 -3.47 -26.48 -4.34
CA ARG A 541 -4.54 -25.74 -5.02
C ARG A 541 -5.72 -25.58 -4.07
N TYR A 542 -6.22 -24.36 -3.98
CA TYR A 542 -7.48 -24.01 -3.34
C TYR A 542 -8.49 -23.68 -4.43
N THR A 543 -9.47 -24.55 -4.63
CA THR A 543 -10.52 -24.38 -5.64
C THR A 543 -11.81 -23.96 -4.98
N ARG A 544 -12.34 -22.78 -5.30
CA ARG A 544 -13.55 -22.26 -4.63
C ARG A 544 -14.78 -23.01 -5.12
N THR A 545 -15.40 -23.78 -4.23
CA THR A 545 -16.58 -24.61 -4.50
C THR A 545 -17.88 -23.97 -4.03
N ALA A 546 -17.84 -23.12 -3.01
CA ALA A 546 -18.99 -22.35 -2.57
C ALA A 546 -18.61 -20.97 -1.99
N ALA A 547 -19.59 -20.06 -1.97
CA ALA A 547 -19.49 -18.77 -1.32
C ALA A 547 -20.75 -18.53 -0.49
N ASP A 548 -20.57 -18.04 0.73
CA ASP A 548 -21.69 -17.69 1.59
C ASP A 548 -22.27 -16.32 1.17
N PRO A 549 -23.58 -16.20 0.93
CA PRO A 549 -24.19 -14.95 0.51
C PRO A 549 -24.29 -13.91 1.65
N ARG A 550 -24.24 -14.34 2.91
CA ARG A 550 -24.37 -13.45 4.09
C ARG A 550 -23.01 -13.16 4.73
N LEU A 551 -22.09 -14.11 4.67
CA LEU A 551 -20.75 -13.98 5.24
C LEU A 551 -19.69 -13.84 4.13
N ARG A 552 -19.44 -12.62 3.69
CA ARG A 552 -18.55 -12.30 2.56
C ARG A 552 -17.15 -12.95 2.56
N TRP A 553 -16.61 -13.24 3.74
CA TRP A 553 -15.28 -13.85 3.92
C TRP A 553 -15.32 -15.38 4.03
N ARG A 554 -16.51 -15.95 4.24
CA ARG A 554 -16.74 -17.38 4.24
C ARG A 554 -16.88 -17.88 2.82
N ARG A 555 -15.77 -18.40 2.29
CA ARG A 555 -15.72 -19.07 0.99
C ARG A 555 -15.15 -20.45 1.21
N ILE A 556 -15.83 -21.46 0.69
CA ILE A 556 -15.49 -22.87 0.86
C ILE A 556 -14.66 -23.31 -0.34
N HIS A 557 -13.56 -23.99 -0.05
CA HIS A 557 -12.63 -24.48 -1.05
C HIS A 557 -12.33 -25.96 -0.88
N ASP A 558 -12.18 -26.65 -2.00
CA ASP A 558 -11.41 -27.89 -2.04
C ASP A 558 -9.92 -27.53 -1.96
N LEU A 559 -9.21 -28.18 -1.03
CA LEU A 559 -7.76 -28.10 -0.89
C LEU A 559 -7.14 -29.39 -1.39
N GLU A 560 -6.27 -29.28 -2.39
CA GLU A 560 -5.62 -30.39 -3.07
C GLU A 560 -4.10 -30.23 -3.04
N LEU A 561 -3.37 -31.31 -2.79
CA LEU A 561 -1.90 -31.38 -2.82
C LEU A 561 -1.40 -32.07 -4.08
N PHE A 562 -0.45 -31.44 -4.74
CA PHE A 562 0.30 -31.95 -5.87
C PHE A 562 1.75 -32.20 -5.50
N LEU A 563 2.29 -33.29 -6.02
CA LEU A 563 3.64 -33.76 -5.73
C LEU A 563 4.37 -33.93 -7.06
N PRO A 564 4.94 -32.85 -7.64
CA PRO A 564 5.65 -32.95 -8.90
C PRO A 564 6.88 -33.86 -8.77
N GLU A 565 7.18 -34.60 -9.83
CA GLU A 565 8.29 -35.57 -9.89
C GLU A 565 9.19 -35.30 -11.09
N LYS A 566 10.49 -35.57 -10.93
CA LYS A 566 11.44 -35.59 -12.05
C LYS A 566 11.37 -36.97 -12.73
N ARG A 567 11.01 -37.03 -14.01
CA ARG A 567 11.07 -38.25 -14.84
C ARG A 567 12.07 -38.02 -15.96
N GLY A 568 13.30 -38.46 -15.74
CA GLY A 568 14.44 -38.13 -16.60
C GLY A 568 14.64 -36.62 -16.68
N ARG A 569 14.64 -36.06 -17.90
CA ARG A 569 14.79 -34.60 -18.11
C ARG A 569 13.50 -33.81 -17.90
N ARG A 570 12.34 -34.46 -17.86
CA ARG A 570 11.03 -33.80 -17.74
C ARG A 570 10.55 -33.78 -16.30
N MET A 571 9.64 -32.85 -16.00
CA MET A 571 8.85 -32.84 -14.78
C MET A 571 7.44 -33.29 -15.10
N VAL A 572 6.83 -34.08 -14.22
CA VAL A 572 5.44 -34.51 -14.33
C VAL A 572 4.71 -34.14 -13.05
N VAL A 573 3.48 -33.64 -13.17
CA VAL A 573 2.58 -33.42 -12.05
C VAL A 573 1.53 -34.52 -12.12
N GLY A 574 1.45 -35.34 -11.06
CA GLY A 574 0.46 -36.42 -10.96
C GLY A 574 -0.93 -35.91 -10.54
N ASP A 575 -1.82 -36.87 -10.28
CA ASP A 575 -3.15 -36.57 -9.76
C ASP A 575 -3.09 -35.92 -8.37
N PRO A 576 -4.03 -35.01 -8.06
CA PRO A 576 -4.08 -34.36 -6.76
C PRO A 576 -4.46 -35.33 -5.64
N VAL A 577 -3.90 -35.11 -4.46
CA VAL A 577 -4.36 -35.69 -3.20
C VAL A 577 -5.32 -34.70 -2.55
N LEU A 578 -6.59 -35.06 -2.40
CA LEU A 578 -7.57 -34.23 -1.69
C LEU A 578 -7.25 -34.19 -0.20
N ILE A 579 -7.08 -32.99 0.36
CA ILE A 579 -6.82 -32.76 1.79
C ILE A 579 -8.11 -32.38 2.51
N SER A 580 -8.87 -31.43 1.97
CA SER A 580 -10.12 -30.96 2.58
C SER A 580 -11.10 -30.46 1.54
N ARG A 581 -12.40 -30.56 1.84
CA ARG A 581 -13.50 -29.94 1.07
C ARG A 581 -14.08 -28.71 1.77
N ARG A 582 -13.52 -28.33 2.90
CA ARG A 582 -14.01 -27.27 3.79
C ARG A 582 -12.99 -26.18 4.01
N ALA A 583 -11.91 -26.15 3.25
CA ALA A 583 -10.86 -25.16 3.46
C ALA A 583 -11.41 -23.73 3.27
N ILE A 584 -10.98 -22.80 4.11
CA ILE A 584 -11.08 -21.38 3.76
C ILE A 584 -10.15 -21.09 2.57
N GLY A 585 -10.34 -19.93 1.94
CA GLY A 585 -9.43 -19.49 0.87
C GLY A 585 -8.05 -19.12 1.41
N LEU A 586 -7.14 -18.81 0.49
CA LEU A 586 -5.75 -18.47 0.80
C LEU A 586 -5.53 -16.95 0.70
N ALA A 587 -5.23 -16.28 1.81
CA ALA A 587 -4.92 -14.85 1.83
C ALA A 587 -3.45 -14.58 1.43
N LEU A 588 -3.22 -14.21 0.15
CA LEU A 588 -1.88 -13.99 -0.41
C LEU A 588 -1.46 -12.53 -0.57
N HIS A 589 -2.29 -11.55 -0.22
CA HIS A 589 -1.93 -10.14 -0.47
C HIS A 589 -0.96 -9.58 0.57
N SER A 590 -1.00 -10.04 1.83
CA SER A 590 -0.14 -9.57 2.94
C SER A 590 0.38 -10.76 3.75
N GLY A 591 1.61 -10.67 4.25
CA GLY A 591 2.30 -11.79 4.90
C GLY A 591 2.80 -12.84 3.91
N ILE A 592 1.89 -13.37 3.07
CA ILE A 592 2.03 -14.63 2.31
C ILE A 592 2.52 -15.74 3.24
N PRO A 593 1.61 -16.38 3.98
CA PRO A 593 1.99 -17.49 4.83
C PRO A 593 2.57 -18.64 3.99
N SER A 594 3.43 -19.44 4.63
CA SER A 594 3.84 -20.74 4.12
C SER A 594 2.77 -21.75 4.50
N THR A 595 2.12 -22.41 3.54
CA THR A 595 1.13 -23.47 3.86
C THR A 595 1.72 -24.88 3.80
N ILE A 596 2.97 -25.01 3.38
CA ILE A 596 3.65 -26.30 3.16
C ILE A 596 5.09 -26.23 3.65
N VAL A 597 5.55 -27.29 4.31
CA VAL A 597 6.98 -27.60 4.51
C VAL A 597 7.23 -29.10 4.31
N SER A 598 8.42 -29.47 3.85
CA SER A 598 8.81 -30.86 3.64
C SER A 598 10.22 -31.16 4.13
N ARG A 599 10.45 -32.43 4.49
CA ARG A 599 11.77 -32.99 4.83
C ARG A 599 11.77 -34.49 4.57
N GLY A 600 12.70 -34.95 3.72
CA GLY A 600 12.70 -36.35 3.28
C GLY A 600 11.44 -36.68 2.49
N ASP A 601 10.87 -37.85 2.78
CA ASP A 601 9.64 -38.34 2.14
C ASP A 601 8.38 -37.65 2.68
N LYS A 602 8.47 -36.79 3.70
CA LYS A 602 7.30 -36.21 4.36
C LYS A 602 7.01 -34.79 3.89
N VAL A 603 5.76 -34.54 3.55
CA VAL A 603 5.21 -33.23 3.21
C VAL A 603 4.13 -32.88 4.22
N HIS A 604 4.29 -31.76 4.92
CA HIS A 604 3.35 -31.27 5.91
C HIS A 604 2.58 -30.09 5.33
N VAL A 605 1.25 -30.14 5.42
CA VAL A 605 0.36 -29.08 4.96
C VAL A 605 -0.43 -28.55 6.15
N VAL A 606 -0.58 -27.23 6.23
CA VAL A 606 -1.42 -26.53 7.20
C VAL A 606 -2.52 -25.75 6.47
N TRP A 607 -3.75 -25.78 6.99
CA TRP A 607 -4.88 -25.02 6.44
C TRP A 607 -5.90 -24.66 7.51
N GLY A 608 -6.78 -23.70 7.20
CA GLY A 608 -7.96 -23.40 8.00
C GLY A 608 -9.22 -23.97 7.34
N GLU A 609 -10.21 -24.38 8.12
CA GLU A 609 -11.52 -24.79 7.59
C GLU A 609 -12.63 -23.77 7.92
N ALA A 610 -13.57 -23.62 7.00
CA ALA A 610 -14.81 -22.90 7.24
C ALA A 610 -15.67 -23.70 8.23
N THR A 611 -16.24 -23.01 9.21
CA THR A 611 -17.19 -23.58 10.17
C THR A 611 -18.62 -23.35 9.72
N ASP A 612 -19.57 -24.05 10.33
CA ASP A 612 -20.97 -23.72 10.18
C ASP A 612 -21.21 -22.32 10.77
N PRO A 613 -21.91 -21.39 10.08
CA PRO A 613 -22.28 -20.10 10.63
C PRO A 613 -23.13 -20.18 11.90
N ASP A 614 -23.85 -21.28 12.10
CA ASP A 614 -24.71 -21.49 13.27
C ASP A 614 -23.93 -22.07 14.47
N ASP A 615 -22.68 -22.51 14.26
CA ASP A 615 -21.79 -22.94 15.33
C ASP A 615 -21.11 -21.74 16.01
N ASP A 616 -21.02 -21.76 17.34
CA ASP A 616 -20.25 -20.79 18.13
C ASP A 616 -18.74 -21.12 18.13
N ALA A 617 -18.17 -21.19 16.93
CA ALA A 617 -16.76 -21.51 16.75
C ALA A 617 -15.87 -20.34 17.23
N PRO A 618 -14.85 -20.59 18.08
CA PRO A 618 -14.01 -19.51 18.63
C PRO A 618 -13.11 -18.84 17.57
N GLY A 619 -12.98 -19.45 16.39
CA GLY A 619 -12.17 -18.98 15.28
C GLY A 619 -12.22 -19.95 14.10
N VAL A 620 -11.40 -19.68 13.08
CA VAL A 620 -11.12 -20.64 12.01
C VAL A 620 -10.31 -21.80 12.60
N PRO A 621 -10.83 -23.04 12.63
CA PRO A 621 -10.06 -24.20 13.06
C PRO A 621 -8.88 -24.43 12.12
N THR A 622 -7.69 -24.51 12.69
CA THR A 622 -6.42 -24.74 11.98
C THR A 622 -6.06 -26.21 12.07
N TYR A 623 -5.93 -26.84 10.91
CA TYR A 623 -5.58 -28.25 10.77
C TYR A 623 -4.19 -28.42 10.15
N VAL A 624 -3.57 -29.55 10.47
CA VAL A 624 -2.33 -30.03 9.85
C VAL A 624 -2.50 -31.48 9.42
N ALA A 625 -1.80 -31.87 8.36
CA ALA A 625 -1.65 -33.27 7.96
C ALA A 625 -0.28 -33.49 7.31
N THR A 626 0.17 -34.74 7.36
CA THR A 626 1.38 -35.20 6.66
C THR A 626 1.00 -36.15 5.54
N TYR A 627 1.52 -35.89 4.34
CA TYR A 627 1.60 -36.87 3.27
C TYR A 627 2.98 -37.53 3.29
N ASP A 628 3.01 -38.86 3.32
CA ASP A 628 4.22 -39.66 3.18
C ASP A 628 4.36 -40.14 1.73
N ARG A 629 5.42 -39.69 1.04
CA ARG A 629 5.71 -40.03 -0.36
C ARG A 629 6.03 -41.51 -0.55
N ARG A 630 6.67 -42.14 0.43
CA ARG A 630 7.04 -43.56 0.37
C ARG A 630 5.82 -44.44 0.58
N ALA A 631 5.00 -44.13 1.57
CA ALA A 631 3.76 -44.86 1.85
C ALA A 631 2.61 -44.48 0.89
N LYS A 632 2.75 -43.37 0.16
CA LYS A 632 1.72 -42.75 -0.69
C LYS A 632 0.40 -42.54 0.07
N LYS A 633 0.50 -42.05 1.29
CA LYS A 633 -0.63 -41.94 2.22
C LYS A 633 -0.66 -40.56 2.88
N LEU A 634 -1.85 -39.95 2.84
CA LEU A 634 -2.18 -38.80 3.67
C LEU A 634 -2.62 -39.30 5.05
N SER A 635 -2.10 -38.68 6.11
CA SER A 635 -2.56 -38.90 7.48
C SER A 635 -3.88 -38.18 7.77
N GLU A 636 -4.59 -38.60 8.81
CA GLU A 636 -5.79 -37.90 9.27
C GLU A 636 -5.47 -36.46 9.68
N PRO A 637 -6.34 -35.48 9.34
CA PRO A 637 -6.20 -34.11 9.80
C PRO A 637 -6.18 -33.99 11.33
N VAL A 638 -5.23 -33.21 11.86
CA VAL A 638 -5.12 -32.91 13.30
C VAL A 638 -5.49 -31.44 13.51
N LEU A 639 -6.50 -31.18 14.33
CA LEU A 639 -6.83 -29.83 14.80
C LEU A 639 -5.77 -29.38 15.80
N VAL A 640 -5.14 -28.22 15.56
CA VAL A 640 -4.03 -27.74 16.42
C VAL A 640 -4.30 -26.39 17.07
N ALA A 641 -5.16 -25.55 16.49
CA ALA A 641 -5.48 -24.23 17.04
C ALA A 641 -6.77 -23.66 16.42
N TYR A 642 -7.25 -22.55 16.96
CA TYR A 642 -8.31 -21.73 16.36
C TYR A 642 -7.82 -20.30 16.17
N GLY A 643 -7.95 -19.77 14.95
CA GLY A 643 -7.60 -18.40 14.61
C GLY A 643 -8.83 -17.48 14.57
N PRO A 644 -9.04 -16.55 15.52
CA PRO A 644 -10.26 -15.72 15.54
C PRO A 644 -10.22 -14.55 14.55
N PRO A 645 -11.37 -14.10 14.00
CA PRO A 645 -12.73 -14.65 14.18
C PRO A 645 -13.02 -15.87 13.27
N PRO A 646 -14.11 -16.62 13.47
CA PRO A 646 -14.48 -17.71 12.56
C PRO A 646 -14.77 -17.21 11.14
N ASN A 647 -14.59 -18.10 10.16
CA ASN A 647 -14.97 -17.86 8.76
C ASN A 647 -14.36 -16.60 8.11
N ASP A 648 -13.15 -16.22 8.52
CA ASP A 648 -12.39 -15.11 7.92
C ASP A 648 -11.18 -15.63 7.13
N ILE A 649 -11.14 -15.34 5.82
CA ILE A 649 -10.06 -15.75 4.92
C ILE A 649 -8.67 -15.26 5.36
N HIS A 650 -8.61 -14.14 6.10
CA HIS A 650 -7.36 -13.60 6.60
C HIS A 650 -6.72 -14.47 7.68
N ASN A 651 -7.45 -15.44 8.21
CA ASN A 651 -6.99 -16.38 9.24
C ASN A 651 -6.30 -17.59 8.62
N THR A 652 -5.68 -17.39 7.45
CA THR A 652 -4.82 -18.40 6.83
C THR A 652 -3.63 -18.67 7.77
N PRO A 653 -3.40 -19.93 8.18
CA PRO A 653 -2.27 -20.30 9.03
C PRO A 653 -0.95 -20.31 8.25
N SER A 654 0.17 -20.30 8.99
CA SER A 654 1.51 -20.46 8.43
C SER A 654 2.28 -21.55 9.17
N ILE A 655 3.06 -22.35 8.44
CA ILE A 655 3.96 -23.38 8.98
C ILE A 655 5.42 -23.10 8.62
N THR A 656 6.33 -23.39 9.54
CA THR A 656 7.78 -23.50 9.27
C THR A 656 8.37 -24.68 10.03
N MET A 657 9.66 -24.95 9.85
CA MET A 657 10.39 -26.06 10.45
C MET A 657 11.75 -25.59 10.96
N ASP A 658 12.15 -26.05 12.14
CA ASP A 658 13.49 -25.80 12.69
C ASP A 658 14.54 -26.83 12.26
N ALA A 659 15.79 -26.64 12.68
CA ALA A 659 16.91 -27.51 12.32
C ALA A 659 16.68 -28.96 12.78
N GLU A 660 16.16 -29.16 13.99
CA GLU A 660 15.85 -30.50 14.51
C GLU A 660 14.66 -31.16 13.81
N GLY A 661 13.84 -30.37 13.12
CA GLY A 661 12.72 -30.83 12.31
C GLY A 661 11.37 -30.70 13.01
N TYR A 662 11.29 -30.03 14.15
CA TYR A 662 9.99 -29.72 14.74
C TYR A 662 9.23 -28.74 13.84
N LEU A 663 7.93 -28.99 13.74
CA LEU A 663 7.01 -28.16 12.98
C LEU A 663 6.49 -27.07 13.89
N HIS A 664 6.49 -25.83 13.41
CA HIS A 664 5.96 -24.67 14.12
C HIS A 664 4.84 -24.07 13.28
N VAL A 665 3.66 -23.92 13.89
CA VAL A 665 2.47 -23.37 13.23
C VAL A 665 2.00 -22.13 13.97
N LEU A 666 1.72 -21.08 13.21
CA LEU A 666 0.93 -19.93 13.65
C LEU A 666 -0.44 -20.00 12.99
N ALA A 667 -1.50 -20.07 13.80
CA ALA A 667 -2.86 -19.89 13.31
C ALA A 667 -3.09 -18.40 12.97
N GLY A 668 -3.61 -18.14 11.76
CA GLY A 668 -3.89 -16.77 11.32
C GLY A 668 -5.03 -16.16 12.11
N THR A 669 -5.00 -14.84 12.30
CA THR A 669 -6.07 -14.10 12.99
C THR A 669 -6.36 -12.79 12.26
N HIS A 670 -7.54 -12.23 12.52
CA HIS A 670 -7.93 -10.91 12.02
C HIS A 670 -8.25 -9.97 13.19
N GLY A 671 -7.20 -9.56 13.91
CA GLY A 671 -7.28 -8.57 14.99
C GLY A 671 -7.11 -9.14 16.40
N GLN A 672 -6.54 -10.34 16.53
CA GLN A 672 -6.17 -10.99 17.81
C GLN A 672 -4.73 -11.51 17.75
N PRO A 673 -4.07 -11.87 18.87
CA PRO A 673 -2.77 -12.51 18.83
C PRO A 673 -2.81 -13.85 18.10
N PHE A 674 -1.80 -14.16 17.28
CA PHE A 674 -1.71 -15.47 16.65
C PHE A 674 -1.52 -16.58 17.70
N PRO A 675 -2.30 -17.67 17.69
CA PRO A 675 -1.96 -18.87 18.45
C PRO A 675 -0.76 -19.58 17.81
N CYS A 676 0.19 -20.01 18.64
CA CYS A 676 1.39 -20.73 18.25
C CYS A 676 1.39 -22.14 18.83
N VAL A 677 1.74 -23.12 18.01
CA VAL A 677 1.90 -24.52 18.41
C VAL A 677 3.15 -25.11 17.79
N ARG A 678 3.74 -26.10 18.48
CA ARG A 678 4.88 -26.88 18.01
C ARG A 678 4.55 -28.37 18.04
N SER A 679 5.01 -29.14 17.06
CA SER A 679 4.92 -30.60 17.11
C SER A 679 5.68 -31.16 18.33
N ARG A 680 5.22 -32.29 18.88
CA ARG A 680 5.93 -32.97 19.99
C ARG A 680 7.04 -33.90 19.51
N ARG A 681 7.07 -34.24 18.22
CA ARG A 681 8.16 -34.97 17.57
C ARG A 681 8.58 -34.26 16.28
N PRO A 682 9.86 -34.37 15.90
CA PRO A 682 10.34 -33.81 14.64
C PRO A 682 9.72 -34.56 13.45
N ASN A 683 9.48 -33.82 12.36
CA ASN A 683 9.02 -34.31 11.08
C ASN A 683 7.74 -35.17 11.19
N ASP A 684 6.82 -34.78 12.07
CA ASP A 684 5.60 -35.53 12.37
C ASP A 684 4.46 -34.64 12.88
N THR A 685 3.26 -34.90 12.35
CA THR A 685 2.02 -34.20 12.74
C THR A 685 1.16 -35.01 13.71
N GLN A 686 1.40 -36.33 13.84
CA GLN A 686 0.49 -37.27 14.49
C GLN A 686 0.85 -37.57 15.95
N SER A 687 2.10 -37.35 16.38
CA SER A 687 2.54 -37.58 17.77
C SER A 687 2.14 -36.48 18.76
N GLY A 688 1.16 -35.66 18.40
CA GLY A 688 0.63 -34.57 19.22
C GLY A 688 1.39 -33.26 19.10
N TRP A 689 0.78 -32.21 19.67
CA TRP A 689 1.24 -30.83 19.62
C TRP A 689 1.32 -30.24 21.03
N THR A 690 2.05 -29.15 21.19
CA THR A 690 1.95 -28.32 22.40
C THR A 690 0.56 -27.69 22.47
N GLU A 691 0.19 -27.19 23.65
CA GLU A 691 -0.98 -26.33 23.76
C GLU A 691 -0.76 -25.05 22.93
N ALA A 692 -1.87 -24.48 22.44
CA ALA A 692 -1.85 -23.27 21.63
C ALA A 692 -1.67 -22.05 22.54
N GLU A 693 -0.54 -21.38 22.40
CA GLU A 693 -0.21 -20.18 23.19
C GLU A 693 -0.24 -18.93 22.30
N PRO A 694 -0.86 -17.82 22.73
CA PRO A 694 -0.83 -16.59 21.96
C PRO A 694 0.61 -16.04 21.89
N VAL A 695 1.03 -15.60 20.71
CA VAL A 695 2.38 -15.02 20.51
C VAL A 695 2.58 -13.67 21.22
N SER A 696 1.52 -13.08 21.76
CA SER A 696 1.60 -11.81 22.51
C SER A 696 0.36 -11.62 23.40
N ALA A 697 0.49 -10.79 24.44
CA ALA A 697 -0.64 -10.38 25.26
C ALA A 697 -1.43 -9.24 24.58
N GLY A 698 -2.63 -9.55 24.08
CA GLY A 698 -3.61 -8.55 23.62
C GLY A 698 -3.27 -7.77 22.34
N ALA A 699 -2.17 -8.09 21.64
CA ALA A 699 -1.85 -7.42 20.39
C ALA A 699 -2.84 -7.79 19.27
N ARG A 700 -3.32 -6.80 18.54
CA ARG A 700 -4.30 -6.99 17.45
C ARG A 700 -3.59 -7.29 16.13
N GLN A 701 -3.25 -8.55 15.89
CA GLN A 701 -2.38 -8.98 14.79
C GLN A 701 -3.17 -9.49 13.57
N THR A 702 -2.60 -9.38 12.36
CA THR A 702 -3.14 -9.90 11.10
C THR A 702 -2.02 -10.05 10.07
N TYR A 703 -2.16 -11.06 9.17
CA TYR A 703 -1.23 -11.36 8.07
C TYR A 703 0.14 -11.85 8.54
N ILE A 704 0.34 -13.16 8.52
CA ILE A 704 1.59 -13.79 9.00
C ILE A 704 2.64 -13.81 7.88
N GLY A 705 3.82 -13.25 8.15
CA GLY A 705 5.08 -13.69 7.53
C GLY A 705 5.91 -14.42 8.59
N LEU A 706 6.27 -15.68 8.35
CA LEU A 706 6.97 -16.55 9.31
C LEU A 706 8.14 -17.26 8.65
N VAL A 707 9.32 -17.17 9.28
CA VAL A 707 10.53 -17.92 8.91
C VAL A 707 11.26 -18.40 10.17
N CYS A 708 12.09 -19.42 10.04
CA CYS A 708 12.99 -19.92 11.07
C CYS A 708 14.45 -19.60 10.69
N GLY A 709 15.18 -18.95 11.59
CA GLY A 709 16.61 -18.68 11.45
C GLY A 709 17.46 -19.96 11.61
N PRO A 710 18.74 -19.92 11.22
CA PRO A 710 19.67 -21.05 11.35
C PRO A 710 19.93 -21.47 12.80
N ASP A 711 19.73 -20.56 13.75
CA ASP A 711 19.83 -20.77 15.19
C ASP A 711 18.54 -21.34 15.82
N GLY A 712 17.52 -21.66 15.01
CA GLY A 712 16.21 -22.13 15.47
C GLY A 712 15.28 -21.02 15.96
N THR A 713 15.68 -19.75 15.86
CA THR A 713 14.81 -18.63 16.23
C THR A 713 13.67 -18.49 15.23
N LEU A 714 12.43 -18.43 15.72
CA LEU A 714 11.28 -18.09 14.88
C LEU A 714 11.18 -16.58 14.73
N HIS A 715 10.97 -16.12 13.51
CA HIS A 715 10.82 -14.70 13.16
C HIS A 715 9.46 -14.48 12.52
N ALA A 716 8.68 -13.56 13.09
CA ALA A 716 7.37 -13.21 12.57
C ALA A 716 7.26 -11.70 12.27
N ALA A 717 6.70 -11.38 11.11
CA ALA A 717 6.29 -10.02 10.73
C ALA A 717 4.79 -10.00 10.42
N PHE A 718 4.09 -8.93 10.79
CA PHE A 718 2.64 -8.83 10.66
C PHE A 718 2.14 -7.39 10.75
N ARG A 719 0.89 -7.17 10.30
CA ARG A 719 0.16 -5.93 10.60
C ARG A 719 -0.33 -5.98 12.04
N MET A 720 -0.08 -4.93 12.81
CA MET A 720 -0.60 -4.76 14.17
C MET A 720 -1.40 -3.47 14.30
N TRP A 721 -2.65 -3.57 14.76
CA TRP A 721 -3.48 -2.40 15.04
C TRP A 721 -3.09 -1.71 16.35
N ARG A 722 -3.08 -0.39 16.30
CA ARG A 722 -2.94 0.52 17.44
C ARG A 722 -4.18 1.40 17.52
N SER A 723 -4.55 1.82 18.73
CA SER A 723 -5.76 2.63 18.96
C SER A 723 -5.50 3.58 20.11
N GLY A 724 -5.92 4.84 20.01
CA GLY A 724 -5.85 5.79 21.12
C GLY A 724 -4.43 6.22 21.51
N VAL A 725 -3.45 6.10 20.61
CA VAL A 725 -2.03 6.38 20.90
C VAL A 725 -1.38 7.16 19.77
N ALA A 726 -0.30 7.87 20.10
CA ALA A 726 0.51 8.59 19.11
C ALA A 726 0.94 7.67 17.94
N PRO A 727 1.03 8.22 16.71
CA PRO A 727 0.83 9.63 16.35
C PRO A 727 -0.65 10.02 16.15
N PHE A 728 -1.61 9.10 16.35
CA PHE A 728 -3.04 9.33 16.12
C PHE A 728 -3.86 9.04 17.39
N PRO A 729 -3.79 9.89 18.42
CA PRO A 729 -4.41 9.64 19.73
C PRO A 729 -5.95 9.55 19.67
N HIS A 730 -6.57 10.06 18.61
CA HIS A 730 -8.03 10.07 18.43
C HIS A 730 -8.51 9.07 17.39
N SER A 731 -7.68 8.11 16.97
CA SER A 731 -8.03 7.15 15.92
C SER A 731 -7.33 5.79 16.11
N VAL A 732 -7.53 4.90 15.14
CA VAL A 732 -6.84 3.64 14.96
C VAL A 732 -5.84 3.75 13.81
N HIS A 733 -4.79 2.93 13.83
CA HIS A 733 -3.86 2.83 12.69
C HIS A 733 -3.17 1.46 12.67
N GLY A 734 -2.96 0.92 11.47
CA GLY A 734 -2.18 -0.30 11.27
C GLY A 734 -0.69 0.00 11.22
N THR A 735 0.13 -0.76 11.95
CA THR A 735 1.61 -0.70 11.93
C THR A 735 2.18 -1.99 11.36
N LEU A 736 3.38 -1.95 10.78
CA LEU A 736 4.14 -3.17 10.47
C LEU A 736 5.03 -3.47 11.67
N ALA A 737 4.82 -4.64 12.28
CA ALA A 737 5.52 -5.07 13.48
C ALA A 737 6.30 -6.36 13.24
N TYR A 738 7.27 -6.59 14.10
CA TYR A 738 8.14 -7.77 14.12
C TYR A 738 8.26 -8.31 15.54
N GLN A 739 8.31 -9.63 15.67
CA GLN A 739 8.60 -10.31 16.93
C GLN A 739 9.42 -11.58 16.62
N ARG A 740 10.15 -12.08 17.62
CA ARG A 740 10.86 -13.35 17.50
C ARG A 740 10.69 -14.21 18.74
N LYS A 741 10.94 -15.50 18.56
CA LYS A 741 10.96 -16.51 19.62
C LYS A 741 12.25 -17.31 19.53
N PRO A 742 13.25 -17.02 20.38
CA PRO A 742 14.42 -17.87 20.48
C PRO A 742 14.05 -19.29 20.96
N PRO A 743 14.86 -20.31 20.63
CA PRO A 743 14.64 -21.67 21.12
C PRO A 743 14.56 -21.71 22.65
N GLY A 744 13.60 -22.46 23.17
CA GLY A 744 13.39 -22.60 24.63
C GLY A 744 12.90 -21.35 25.37
N GLN A 745 12.75 -20.20 24.69
CA GLN A 745 12.30 -18.94 25.28
C GLN A 745 10.87 -18.58 24.83
N PRO A 746 10.15 -17.75 25.60
CA PRO A 746 8.87 -17.19 25.17
C PRO A 746 9.03 -16.25 23.97
N TRP A 747 7.92 -15.90 23.33
CA TRP A 747 7.90 -14.83 22.33
C TRP A 747 8.29 -13.49 22.96
N GLU A 748 9.14 -12.73 22.27
CA GLU A 748 9.43 -11.34 22.64
C GLU A 748 8.21 -10.43 22.37
N ALA A 749 8.14 -9.30 23.08
CA ALA A 749 7.11 -8.30 22.82
C ALA A 749 7.22 -7.74 21.38
N PRO A 750 6.09 -7.44 20.70
CA PRO A 750 6.13 -6.88 19.35
C PRO A 750 6.91 -5.56 19.27
N ARG A 751 7.86 -5.50 18.34
CA ARG A 751 8.63 -4.30 17.99
C ARG A 751 8.04 -3.66 16.74
N LEU A 752 7.74 -2.36 16.80
CA LEU A 752 7.28 -1.62 15.63
C LEU A 752 8.44 -1.42 14.65
N LEU A 753 8.22 -1.74 13.37
CA LEU A 753 9.16 -1.43 12.30
C LEU A 753 8.70 -0.23 11.49
N ILE A 754 7.42 -0.19 11.07
CA ILE A 754 6.87 0.91 10.28
C ILE A 754 5.58 1.45 10.92
N VAL A 755 5.50 2.77 11.07
CA VAL A 755 4.30 3.53 11.48
C VAL A 755 3.80 4.33 10.28
N PRO A 756 2.48 4.30 9.97
CA PRO A 756 1.94 4.93 8.77
C PRO A 756 1.86 6.46 8.86
N PRO A 757 1.81 7.18 7.73
CA PRO A 757 1.65 8.64 7.70
C PRO A 757 0.21 9.12 7.94
N PHE A 758 -0.75 8.21 7.89
CA PHE A 758 -2.18 8.47 8.08
C PHE A 758 -2.80 7.43 9.03
N SER A 759 -3.85 7.84 9.72
CA SER A 759 -4.69 6.97 10.55
C SER A 759 -5.63 6.13 9.69
N GLU A 760 -6.58 5.46 10.34
CA GLU A 760 -7.59 4.60 9.74
C GLU A 760 -7.01 3.34 9.10
N TYR A 761 -7.77 2.73 8.20
CA TYR A 761 -7.41 1.49 7.54
C TYR A 761 -6.20 1.62 6.64
N SER A 762 -5.22 0.76 6.90
CA SER A 762 -4.04 0.60 6.09
C SER A 762 -3.63 -0.86 6.03
N VAL A 763 -2.87 -1.19 4.98
CA VAL A 763 -2.31 -2.51 4.77
C VAL A 763 -0.84 -2.34 4.41
N TYR A 764 -0.01 -3.24 4.93
CA TYR A 764 1.34 -3.45 4.44
C TYR A 764 1.32 -4.73 3.60
N TYR A 765 1.59 -4.64 2.30
CA TYR A 765 1.73 -5.80 1.42
C TYR A 765 3.06 -6.54 1.66
N HIS A 766 3.37 -6.77 2.93
CA HIS A 766 4.67 -7.19 3.42
C HIS A 766 4.93 -8.68 3.20
N ARG A 767 6.21 -9.04 3.11
CA ARG A 767 6.68 -10.43 2.97
C ARG A 767 8.00 -10.57 3.70
N LEU A 768 8.09 -11.59 4.55
CA LEU A 768 9.33 -11.94 5.24
C LEU A 768 9.97 -13.15 4.55
N THR A 769 11.23 -13.02 4.16
CA THR A 769 12.07 -14.12 3.67
C THR A 769 13.37 -14.17 4.46
N VAL A 770 14.04 -15.32 4.41
CA VAL A 770 15.35 -15.56 5.02
C VAL A 770 16.27 -16.13 3.96
N ASP A 771 17.53 -15.70 3.95
CA ASP A 771 18.55 -16.24 3.06
C ASP A 771 19.26 -17.46 3.69
N ARG A 772 20.19 -18.08 2.96
CA ARG A 772 20.93 -19.27 3.44
C ARG A 772 21.89 -18.95 4.59
N ARG A 773 22.17 -17.67 4.84
CA ARG A 773 23.04 -17.19 5.93
C ARG A 773 22.23 -16.77 7.16
N GLY A 774 20.90 -16.84 7.12
CA GLY A 774 20.02 -16.41 8.21
C GLY A 774 19.72 -14.92 8.25
N ARG A 775 20.08 -14.15 7.22
CA ARG A 775 19.72 -12.73 7.12
C ARG A 775 18.23 -12.61 6.77
N LEU A 776 17.55 -11.67 7.41
CA LEU A 776 16.10 -11.45 7.22
C LEU A 776 15.86 -10.34 6.20
N PHE A 777 14.95 -10.60 5.28
CA PHE A 777 14.54 -9.65 4.24
C PHE A 777 13.03 -9.41 4.35
N LEU A 778 12.63 -8.17 4.62
CA LEU A 778 11.23 -7.77 4.76
C LEU A 778 10.87 -6.77 3.68
N SER A 779 10.26 -7.26 2.60
CA SER A 779 9.67 -6.38 1.58
C SER A 779 8.34 -5.83 2.09
N TYR A 780 8.02 -4.58 1.80
CA TYR A 780 6.72 -3.98 2.15
C TYR A 780 6.32 -2.87 1.18
N ASP A 781 5.02 -2.65 1.05
CA ASP A 781 4.40 -1.50 0.39
C ASP A 781 3.26 -1.01 1.29
N TYR A 782 3.21 0.29 1.53
CA TYR A 782 2.18 0.95 2.34
C TYR A 782 0.98 1.37 1.48
N TRP A 783 -0.15 0.75 1.78
CA TRP A 783 -1.44 1.08 1.19
C TRP A 783 -2.34 1.76 2.23
N SER A 784 -2.92 2.90 1.85
CA SER A 784 -3.81 3.71 2.70
C SER A 784 -5.25 3.64 2.21
N THR A 785 -6.21 3.70 3.14
CA THR A 785 -7.63 3.87 2.82
C THR A 785 -7.93 5.20 2.14
N HIS A 786 -7.14 6.24 2.37
CA HIS A 786 -7.39 7.59 1.84
C HIS A 786 -7.05 7.67 0.35
N TRP A 787 -8.08 7.71 -0.48
CA TRP A 787 -7.99 7.57 -1.93
C TRP A 787 -7.22 8.72 -2.58
N PHE A 788 -7.48 9.97 -2.18
CA PHE A 788 -6.76 11.16 -2.66
C PHE A 788 -5.23 11.00 -2.56
N TYR A 789 -4.74 10.58 -1.39
CA TYR A 789 -3.31 10.33 -1.19
C TYR A 789 -2.80 9.13 -2.01
N ARG A 790 -3.58 8.04 -2.06
CA ARG A 790 -3.13 6.81 -2.71
C ARG A 790 -3.07 6.99 -4.22
N ASN A 791 -4.09 7.59 -4.81
CA ASN A 791 -4.20 7.79 -6.24
C ASN A 791 -3.24 8.86 -6.74
N ASP A 792 -2.91 9.89 -5.96
CA ASP A 792 -1.95 10.94 -6.38
C ASP A 792 -0.57 10.37 -6.76
N HIS A 793 -0.19 9.24 -6.18
CA HIS A 793 1.06 8.57 -6.49
C HIS A 793 0.96 7.68 -7.73
N ARG A 794 2.06 7.67 -8.50
CA ARG A 794 2.23 6.83 -9.68
C ARG A 794 3.50 6.01 -9.56
N GLY A 795 3.38 4.70 -9.83
CA GLY A 795 4.48 3.75 -9.75
C GLY A 795 4.36 2.80 -8.55
N ASP A 796 5.43 2.05 -8.32
CA ASP A 796 5.57 1.12 -7.20
C ASP A 796 6.22 1.82 -5.99
N ARG A 797 5.76 1.46 -4.80
CA ARG A 797 6.25 1.97 -3.50
C ARG A 797 6.98 0.90 -2.69
N ARG A 798 7.17 -0.30 -3.25
CA ARG A 798 7.76 -1.41 -2.53
C ARG A 798 9.20 -1.10 -2.12
N ALA A 799 9.46 -1.22 -0.83
CA ALA A 799 10.77 -1.10 -0.20
C ALA A 799 11.20 -2.44 0.40
N LEU A 800 12.50 -2.59 0.67
CA LEU A 800 13.09 -3.78 1.25
C LEU A 800 13.88 -3.40 2.50
N LEU A 801 13.46 -3.91 3.64
CA LEU A 801 14.26 -3.90 4.86
C LEU A 801 15.14 -5.15 4.93
N LEU A 802 16.34 -4.98 5.48
CA LEU A 802 17.28 -6.04 5.80
C LEU A 802 17.60 -6.00 7.28
N SER A 803 17.60 -7.16 7.92
CA SER A 803 18.29 -7.38 9.18
C SER A 803 19.41 -8.42 8.99
N PRO A 804 20.68 -8.03 9.18
CA PRO A 804 21.80 -8.96 9.09
C PRO A 804 22.05 -9.78 10.37
N ASP A 805 21.31 -9.51 11.46
CA ASP A 805 21.63 -9.93 12.83
C ASP A 805 20.42 -10.50 13.60
N GLY A 806 19.57 -11.28 12.90
CA GLY A 806 18.44 -11.98 13.52
C GLY A 806 17.33 -11.04 14.03
N GLY A 807 17.14 -9.90 13.36
CA GLY A 807 16.13 -8.89 13.67
C GLY A 807 16.52 -7.92 14.79
N SER A 808 17.78 -7.87 15.18
CA SER A 808 18.26 -6.97 16.25
C SER A 808 18.33 -5.52 15.73
N THR A 809 18.96 -5.33 14.58
CA THR A 809 19.01 -4.07 13.82
C THR A 809 18.38 -4.23 12.44
N TRP A 810 17.95 -3.11 11.86
CA TRP A 810 17.29 -3.06 10.56
C TRP A 810 17.79 -1.87 9.75
N LYS A 811 18.03 -2.07 8.46
CA LYS A 811 18.34 -1.03 7.46
C LYS A 811 17.48 -1.20 6.23
N LEU A 812 17.45 -0.21 5.34
CA LEU A 812 16.92 -0.37 4.00
C LEU A 812 18.00 -1.03 3.14
N ALA A 813 17.66 -2.09 2.40
CA ALA A 813 18.65 -2.89 1.68
C ALA A 813 19.27 -2.10 0.50
N THR A 814 20.58 -2.16 0.34
CA THR A 814 21.31 -1.62 -0.81
C THR A 814 21.57 -2.71 -1.84
N HIS A 815 22.05 -2.30 -3.02
CA HIS A 815 22.54 -3.24 -4.02
C HIS A 815 23.55 -4.23 -3.44
N GLU A 816 24.56 -3.71 -2.74
CA GLU A 816 25.66 -4.46 -2.14
C GLU A 816 25.17 -5.52 -1.15
N ASP A 817 24.09 -5.25 -0.40
CA ASP A 817 23.52 -6.23 0.53
C ASP A 817 22.99 -7.49 -0.17
N LEU A 818 22.62 -7.37 -1.46
CA LEU A 818 22.13 -8.46 -2.31
C LEU A 818 23.27 -9.10 -3.13
N HIS A 819 24.46 -8.51 -3.16
CA HIS A 819 25.65 -9.15 -3.69
C HIS A 819 26.19 -10.13 -2.66
N THR A 820 26.26 -11.40 -3.03
CA THR A 820 27.17 -12.33 -2.39
C THR A 820 28.47 -12.31 -3.19
N ALA A 821 29.49 -11.59 -2.69
CA ALA A 821 30.82 -12.16 -2.85
C ALA A 821 30.79 -13.52 -2.13
N PRO A 822 31.23 -14.63 -2.74
CA PRO A 822 31.56 -15.79 -1.94
C PRO A 822 32.58 -15.32 -0.89
N ASP A 823 32.27 -15.53 0.40
CA ASP A 823 33.35 -15.50 1.39
C ASP A 823 34.39 -16.54 0.92
N PRO A 824 35.67 -16.18 0.82
CA PRO A 824 36.71 -17.05 0.28
C PRO A 824 36.84 -18.39 1.02
#